data_AF-A0A022VW29-F1
#
_entry.id   AF-A0A022VW29-F1
#
_cell.length_a   1.000
_cell.length_b   1.000
_cell.length_c   1.000
_cell.angle_alpha   90.00
_cell.angle_beta   90.00
_cell.angle_gamma   90.00
#
_symmetry.space_group_name_H-M   'P 1'
#
loop_
_entity.id
_entity.type
_entity.pdbx_description
1 polymer ?
#
loop_
_entity_poly.entity_id
_entity_poly.type
_entity_poly.pdbx_seq_one_letter_code
_entity_poly.pdbx_strand_id
1 'polypeptide(L)'
;MSQPPSSTRPTPTLVGYRLGYVEPATASQAIRGVIQNLTLEAPIQNLDIGTETIIQPDTQLQQPSHENAYTKILNQLFSDRLYIANQLGSQNAGISATIAASPEYGFGSLLARKERRVNLKKDVEEAVRANGFTNETSKQLLSKWALNESNSAKANQIAPDVIDALAADGSAPAEDLLQSKELFFKESQWLIGSDAWAYDLGNSGVHHVLASNENVNMLIIDSQPYSQRTAADPTRRKKDIGLYAMNFGHAYVASVAVYSSYTQVLQAIAEAEQFNGPSVVVAYLPYHKESDSPLTVLQETKKAVEAGYWPLYRWNPENAEKGLPNFSLDSERIRRELEEFLRRDNQLTQLMNREPKFAASLSESYGSEVRALKKRAAKKAYDQLMEGLLGAPLTILFASDNGNGENLAKRLANRGKARGLKTMVMAMDDYPIEDLSTEENIVLITSTAGQGELPQNGRGFWETVKNAGDLDLSAIKYSVFGLGDSHYWPRKEDKLYYNKPAKDIDARLAFLGGKKLADIGLGDDQDPDGYQTGYSEWEPNIWKALGVDNVEGLPDEPAPLTNEDIKIQSNYLRGTIAEGLRDESTGALAESDLQLTKFHGTYMQDDRDLREERKAQGLEPKYSFMIRCRLAGGVATPSQWLQMDEISSAQGNETMKLTTRQTFQFHGVVKGKLRAAMQAINRALMSTIAACGDVNRNVMCSSLPELSTYHSEVHAVSKLISDHLLPATTAYHEIWLKDENDNKVQVAGDAVVDHEPLYGPTYLPRKFKITIAIPPHNDTDVYAHDIGLIAIKGADGHLDGFNVLVGGGMGVTHNNKKTYPRTSSMLGYVPAKQAHIVCEKIMLVQRDHGDRKNRKHARMKYTVDDMGVDVFKGKVEALLSEDLRFAEPRPFKFDSNVDTFGWIKDEKGLNHFTCFIENGRVEDTSDFLMRTGLREIAKLNKGEFRLTGNQHVIISNIKDEDLPQVKALMAKYKLDNTSFSGLRLSSSACVAFPTCGLAMAESERYLPILITKVESYLEENGLSRESIVMRMTGCPNGCARPWLAEVAFVGKAYGAYNMYLGGGYHGQRLNKLYRSSIKETEILDIMKGLLKRYALERQTDGDQPERFGDWCIRAGIIKETTEGKNFHEGVAEDEE
;
A
#
# COMPACT_ATOMS: atom_id res chain seq x y z
N MET A 1 37.04 -13.65 59.68
CA MET A 1 38.23 -14.41 59.23
C MET A 1 38.40 -14.16 57.76
N SER A 2 39.51 -13.51 57.42
CA SER A 2 39.98 -13.14 56.09
C SER A 2 40.17 -14.39 55.22
N GLN A 3 39.48 -14.46 54.08
CA GLN A 3 39.73 -15.45 53.04
C GLN A 3 40.89 -15.01 52.13
N PRO A 4 41.66 -15.95 51.56
CA PRO A 4 43.01 -15.74 51.02
C PRO A 4 43.01 -15.13 49.60
N PRO A 5 44.15 -14.55 49.16
CA PRO A 5 44.23 -13.76 47.94
C PRO A 5 44.12 -14.62 46.67
N SER A 6 43.40 -14.05 45.70
CA SER A 6 43.13 -14.59 44.38
C SER A 6 44.40 -14.97 43.62
N SER A 7 44.37 -16.17 43.03
CA SER A 7 45.25 -16.60 41.94
C SER A 7 45.28 -15.54 40.83
N THR A 8 46.44 -14.94 40.64
CA THR A 8 46.75 -14.00 39.55
C THR A 8 46.48 -14.66 38.20
N ARG A 9 45.48 -14.14 37.48
CA ARG A 9 45.30 -14.45 36.05
C ARG A 9 46.54 -13.96 35.30
N PRO A 10 47.11 -14.75 34.37
CA PRO A 10 48.31 -14.35 33.63
C PRO A 10 47.99 -13.10 32.80
N THR A 11 48.84 -12.09 32.94
CA THR A 11 48.79 -10.84 32.17
C THR A 11 49.00 -11.19 30.69
N PRO A 12 48.15 -10.72 29.76
CA PRO A 12 48.33 -11.00 28.34
C PRO A 12 49.66 -10.42 27.86
N THR A 13 50.49 -11.26 27.23
CA THR A 13 51.78 -10.85 26.67
C THR A 13 51.56 -10.39 25.23
N LEU A 14 51.93 -9.14 24.93
CA LEU A 14 51.77 -8.56 23.60
C LEU A 14 52.93 -9.03 22.72
N VAL A 15 52.63 -9.67 21.57
CA VAL A 15 53.64 -10.18 20.63
C VAL A 15 53.57 -9.40 19.33
N GLY A 16 54.62 -8.63 19.04
CA GLY A 16 54.74 -7.88 17.79
C GLY A 16 55.20 -8.77 16.63
N TYR A 17 54.76 -8.45 15.41
CA TYR A 17 55.23 -9.08 14.17
C TYR A 17 55.41 -8.01 13.10
N ARG A 18 56.26 -8.30 12.11
CA ARG A 18 56.51 -7.42 10.96
C ARG A 18 56.17 -8.20 9.70
N LEU A 19 55.17 -7.71 8.97
CA LEU A 19 54.65 -8.38 7.78
C LEU A 19 55.32 -7.78 6.53
N GLY A 20 56.10 -8.59 5.84
CA GLY A 20 56.57 -8.34 4.48
C GLY A 20 55.54 -8.74 3.42
N TYR A 21 55.94 -8.77 2.15
CA TYR A 21 55.06 -9.23 1.08
C TYR A 21 54.81 -10.74 1.20
N VAL A 22 53.54 -11.15 1.22
CA VAL A 22 53.11 -12.55 1.25
C VAL A 22 52.25 -12.81 0.02
N GLU A 23 52.66 -13.75 -0.81
CA GLU A 23 51.88 -14.13 -1.99
C GLU A 23 50.53 -14.76 -1.58
N PRO A 24 49.42 -14.51 -2.31
CA PRO A 24 48.10 -15.04 -1.96
C PRO A 24 48.08 -16.56 -1.78
N ALA A 25 48.87 -17.31 -2.55
CA ALA A 25 48.97 -18.77 -2.45
C ALA A 25 49.62 -19.25 -1.14
N THR A 26 50.42 -18.43 -0.47
CA THR A 26 51.13 -18.76 0.77
C THR A 26 50.55 -18.08 2.01
N ALA A 27 49.49 -17.27 1.86
CA ALA A 27 48.84 -16.53 2.93
C ALA A 27 48.36 -17.43 4.10
N SER A 28 47.76 -18.58 3.80
CA SER A 28 47.32 -19.53 4.85
C SER A 28 48.48 -20.17 5.62
N GLN A 29 49.68 -20.22 5.04
CA GLN A 29 50.88 -20.72 5.69
C GLN A 29 51.51 -19.64 6.56
N ALA A 30 51.54 -18.39 6.09
CA ALA A 30 51.96 -17.23 6.87
C ALA A 30 51.12 -17.05 8.14
N ILE A 31 49.79 -17.14 8.02
CA ILE A 31 48.87 -17.06 9.18
C ILE A 31 49.11 -18.21 10.17
N ARG A 32 49.35 -19.43 9.67
CA ARG A 32 49.71 -20.56 10.54
C ARG A 32 51.00 -20.31 11.31
N GLY A 33 52.00 -19.69 10.68
CA GLY A 33 53.25 -19.29 11.33
C GLY A 33 53.02 -18.28 12.48
N VAL A 34 52.16 -17.27 12.26
CA VAL A 34 51.77 -16.31 13.32
C VAL A 34 51.12 -17.03 14.49
N ILE A 35 50.10 -17.85 14.22
CA ILE A 35 49.33 -18.53 15.26
C ILE A 35 50.24 -19.49 16.05
N GLN A 36 51.12 -20.22 15.37
CA GLN A 36 52.06 -21.12 16.02
C GLN A 36 53.00 -20.35 16.96
N ASN A 37 53.53 -19.20 16.55
CA ASN A 37 54.38 -18.35 17.39
C ASN A 37 53.64 -17.84 18.64
N LEU A 38 52.36 -17.48 18.51
CA LEU A 38 51.52 -17.04 19.64
C LEU A 38 51.22 -18.14 20.66
N THR A 39 51.31 -19.41 20.25
CA THR A 39 51.07 -20.57 21.12
C THR A 39 52.33 -21.12 21.78
N LEU A 40 53.51 -20.56 21.50
CA LEU A 40 54.75 -20.97 22.15
C LEU A 40 54.80 -20.44 23.58
N GLU A 41 55.39 -21.22 24.50
CA GLU A 41 55.63 -20.77 25.89
C GLU A 41 56.49 -19.50 25.97
N ALA A 42 57.31 -19.24 24.95
CA ALA A 42 58.06 -18.00 24.75
C ALA A 42 57.94 -17.53 23.28
N PRO A 43 56.94 -16.69 22.94
CA PRO A 43 56.73 -16.18 21.59
C PRO A 43 57.89 -15.29 21.11
N ILE A 44 58.30 -15.44 19.86
CA ILE A 44 59.30 -14.58 19.22
C ILE A 44 58.69 -13.20 18.99
N GLN A 45 59.33 -12.16 19.53
CA GLN A 45 58.95 -10.76 19.30
C GLN A 45 59.50 -10.26 17.97
N ASN A 46 58.69 -9.50 17.24
CA ASN A 46 58.98 -8.92 15.92
C ASN A 46 59.33 -9.98 14.85
N LEU A 47 58.57 -11.08 14.84
CA LEU A 47 58.72 -12.11 13.80
C LEU A 47 58.44 -11.52 12.41
N ASP A 48 59.41 -11.62 11.49
CA ASP A 48 59.26 -11.23 10.10
C ASP A 48 58.55 -12.33 9.30
N ILE A 49 57.44 -11.98 8.64
CA ILE A 49 56.64 -12.92 7.84
C ILE A 49 56.43 -12.36 6.44
N GLY A 50 56.89 -13.08 5.43
CA GLY A 50 56.91 -12.60 4.05
C GLY A 50 58.27 -12.03 3.64
N THR A 51 58.44 -11.69 2.37
CA THR A 51 59.69 -11.13 1.83
C THR A 51 59.73 -9.62 2.02
N GLU A 52 60.88 -9.06 2.43
CA GLU A 52 61.08 -7.59 2.53
C GLU A 52 61.10 -6.90 1.17
N THR A 53 61.32 -7.64 0.09
CA THR A 53 61.40 -7.11 -1.26
C THR A 53 60.00 -6.82 -1.79
N ILE A 54 59.65 -5.53 -1.86
CA ILE A 54 58.46 -5.05 -2.57
C ILE A 54 58.72 -5.31 -4.06
N ILE A 55 58.13 -6.36 -4.62
CA ILE A 55 57.93 -6.41 -6.07
C ILE A 55 56.90 -5.31 -6.33
N GLN A 56 57.36 -4.10 -6.67
CA GLN A 56 56.46 -3.12 -7.28
C GLN A 56 56.02 -3.77 -8.58
N PRO A 57 54.73 -4.14 -8.73
CA PRO A 57 54.24 -4.41 -10.05
C PRO A 57 54.48 -3.10 -10.81
N ASP A 58 55.18 -3.18 -11.94
CA ASP A 58 55.14 -2.09 -12.90
C ASP A 58 53.75 -2.11 -13.55
N THR A 59 52.73 -1.83 -12.73
CA THR A 59 51.36 -1.68 -13.15
C THR A 59 51.31 -0.35 -13.88
N GLN A 60 51.53 -0.42 -15.19
CA GLN A 60 51.08 0.63 -16.08
C GLN A 60 49.58 0.82 -15.81
N LEU A 61 49.22 1.98 -15.26
CA LEU A 61 47.83 2.37 -15.08
C LEU A 61 47.18 2.37 -16.47
N GLN A 62 46.18 1.52 -16.68
CA GLN A 62 45.39 1.46 -17.91
C GLN A 62 43.95 1.86 -17.60
N GLN A 63 43.37 2.69 -18.47
CA GLN A 63 41.97 3.06 -18.36
C GLN A 63 41.08 1.87 -18.77
N PRO A 64 40.04 1.51 -17.98
CA PRO A 64 39.14 0.42 -18.32
C PRO A 64 38.50 0.60 -19.71
N SER A 65 38.44 -0.48 -20.49
CA SER A 65 38.00 -0.42 -21.89
C SER A 65 36.57 0.11 -22.07
N HIS A 66 35.70 -0.11 -21.08
CA HIS A 66 34.31 0.33 -21.07
C HIS A 66 34.14 1.84 -20.82
N GLU A 67 35.04 2.46 -20.05
CA GLU A 67 35.00 3.91 -19.77
C GLU A 67 35.29 4.75 -21.02
N ASN A 68 35.97 4.16 -22.01
CA ASN A 68 36.22 4.80 -23.31
C ASN A 68 34.94 5.22 -24.04
N ALA A 69 33.76 4.67 -23.70
CA ALA A 69 32.51 5.06 -24.34
C ALA A 69 32.21 6.56 -24.15
N TYR A 70 32.37 7.08 -22.92
CA TYR A 70 32.12 8.49 -22.63
C TYR A 70 33.26 9.40 -23.10
N THR A 71 34.52 8.94 -22.98
CA THR A 71 35.67 9.70 -23.50
C THR A 71 35.63 9.81 -25.04
N LYS A 72 35.16 8.78 -25.75
CA LYS A 72 34.91 8.86 -27.21
C LYS A 72 33.82 9.87 -27.56
N ILE A 73 32.75 9.95 -26.76
CA ILE A 73 31.68 10.94 -26.96
C ILE A 73 32.21 12.37 -26.77
N LEU A 74 33.00 12.61 -25.73
CA LEU A 74 33.64 13.92 -25.52
C LEU A 74 34.57 14.30 -26.69
N ASN A 75 35.39 13.35 -27.17
CA ASN A 75 36.25 13.56 -28.33
C ASN A 75 35.46 13.81 -29.62
N GLN A 76 34.33 13.13 -29.82
CA GLN A 76 33.45 13.36 -30.99
C GLN A 76 32.77 14.73 -30.95
N LEU A 77 32.36 15.19 -29.77
CA LEU A 77 31.66 16.48 -29.62
C LEU A 77 32.59 17.68 -29.69
N PHE A 78 33.81 17.55 -29.16
CA PHE A 78 34.71 18.69 -28.96
C PHE A 78 36.00 18.59 -29.79
N SER A 79 36.48 17.40 -30.13
CA SER A 79 37.69 17.22 -30.96
C SER A 79 38.87 18.08 -30.46
N ASP A 80 39.45 18.95 -31.31
CA ASP A 80 40.65 19.74 -31.00
C ASP A 80 40.48 20.77 -29.86
N ARG A 81 39.26 21.00 -29.37
CA ARG A 81 39.01 21.91 -28.23
C ARG A 81 38.82 21.20 -26.89
N LEU A 82 38.88 19.88 -26.83
CA LEU A 82 38.69 19.14 -25.58
C LEU A 82 39.95 19.21 -24.72
N TYR A 83 39.81 19.68 -23.49
CA TYR A 83 40.87 19.62 -22.48
C TYR A 83 40.39 18.83 -21.25
N ILE A 84 41.00 17.68 -21.00
CA ILE A 84 40.74 16.86 -19.80
C ILE A 84 41.93 17.01 -18.85
N ALA A 85 41.72 17.68 -17.71
CA ALA A 85 42.83 18.09 -16.84
C ALA A 85 43.52 16.92 -16.13
N ASN A 86 42.83 15.80 -15.93
CA ASN A 86 43.33 14.61 -15.25
C ASN A 86 43.50 13.39 -16.18
N GLN A 87 43.76 13.64 -17.47
CA GLN A 87 43.97 12.58 -18.46
C GLN A 87 45.26 11.79 -18.20
N LEU A 88 45.18 10.47 -18.32
CA LEU A 88 46.30 9.54 -18.22
C LEU A 88 47.30 9.78 -19.37
N GLY A 89 48.54 10.15 -19.04
CA GLY A 89 49.62 10.42 -20.01
C GLY A 89 50.01 11.89 -20.21
N SER A 90 49.30 12.84 -19.60
CA SER A 90 49.64 14.28 -19.64
C SER A 90 50.93 14.60 -18.86
N GLN A 91 51.75 15.53 -19.37
CA GLN A 91 52.99 15.97 -18.70
C GLN A 91 52.66 16.87 -17.48
N ASN A 92 52.44 16.26 -16.32
CA ASN A 92 52.00 16.95 -15.09
C ASN A 92 53.16 17.47 -14.23
N ALA A 93 54.20 18.03 -14.84
CA ALA A 93 55.34 18.65 -14.15
C ALA A 93 55.98 17.81 -13.01
N GLY A 94 56.05 16.48 -13.17
CA GLY A 94 56.66 15.56 -12.20
C GLY A 94 55.72 15.03 -11.10
N ILE A 95 54.41 15.27 -11.20
CA ILE A 95 53.40 14.81 -10.23
C ILE A 95 52.94 13.39 -10.57
N SER A 96 52.80 12.53 -9.55
CA SER A 96 52.36 11.15 -9.71
C SER A 96 50.96 11.06 -10.32
N ALA A 97 50.71 10.04 -11.16
CA ALA A 97 49.42 9.82 -11.81
C ALA A 97 48.25 9.70 -10.83
N THR A 98 48.48 9.15 -9.64
CA THR A 98 47.46 9.04 -8.57
C THR A 98 47.03 10.38 -8.02
N ILE A 99 47.98 11.32 -7.83
CA ILE A 99 47.67 12.68 -7.39
C ILE A 99 47.05 13.47 -8.53
N ALA A 100 47.53 13.28 -9.76
CA ALA A 100 46.98 13.93 -10.94
C ALA A 100 45.52 13.54 -11.22
N ALA A 101 45.10 12.34 -10.79
CA ALA A 101 43.74 11.85 -10.89
C ALA A 101 42.80 12.39 -9.78
N SER A 102 43.29 13.16 -8.80
CA SER A 102 42.46 13.72 -7.75
C SER A 102 41.63 14.92 -8.24
N PRO A 103 40.40 15.11 -7.74
CA PRO A 103 39.55 16.22 -8.15
C PRO A 103 40.15 17.59 -7.77
N GLU A 104 40.89 17.68 -6.67
CA GLU A 104 41.54 18.91 -6.20
C GLU A 104 42.68 19.35 -7.13
N TYR A 105 43.54 18.42 -7.56
CA TYR A 105 44.61 18.70 -8.49
C TYR A 105 44.07 19.08 -9.87
N GLY A 106 43.11 18.28 -10.37
CA GLY A 106 42.46 18.55 -11.65
C GLY A 106 41.80 19.93 -11.68
N PHE A 107 41.08 20.29 -10.62
CA PHE A 107 40.48 21.62 -10.50
C PHE A 107 41.52 22.74 -10.48
N GLY A 108 42.59 22.59 -9.68
CA GLY A 108 43.70 23.56 -9.66
C GLY A 108 44.38 23.74 -11.03
N SER A 109 44.55 22.65 -11.78
CA SER A 109 45.07 22.66 -13.15
C SER A 109 44.19 23.47 -14.10
N LEU A 110 42.86 23.34 -13.97
CA LEU A 110 41.90 24.11 -14.77
C LEU A 110 41.91 25.61 -14.45
N LEU A 111 41.98 25.97 -13.17
CA LEU A 111 42.10 27.37 -12.75
C LEU A 111 43.39 28.01 -13.30
N ALA A 112 44.52 27.30 -13.19
CA ALA A 112 45.79 27.75 -13.75
C ALA A 112 45.72 27.94 -15.28
N ARG A 113 44.99 27.05 -15.99
CA ARG A 113 44.81 27.16 -17.45
C ARG A 113 43.91 28.36 -17.82
N LYS A 114 42.87 28.64 -17.05
CA LYS A 114 42.04 29.86 -17.21
C LYS A 114 42.86 31.13 -17.00
N GLU A 115 43.67 31.18 -15.94
CA GLU A 115 44.52 32.33 -15.64
C GLU A 115 45.55 32.58 -16.76
N ARG A 116 46.18 31.51 -17.29
CA ARG A 116 47.09 31.61 -18.44
C ARG A 116 46.41 32.19 -19.68
N ARG A 117 45.15 31.85 -19.93
CA ARG A 117 44.38 32.40 -21.07
C ARG A 117 44.04 33.89 -20.89
N VAL A 118 43.77 34.32 -19.66
CA VAL A 118 43.60 35.75 -19.34
C VAL A 118 44.90 36.52 -19.54
N ASN A 119 46.03 35.94 -19.14
CA ASN A 119 47.35 36.54 -19.37
C ASN A 119 47.69 36.58 -20.86
N LEU A 120 47.45 35.50 -21.62
CA LEU A 120 47.62 35.49 -23.07
C LEU A 120 46.84 36.64 -23.75
N LYS A 121 45.61 36.92 -23.33
CA LYS A 121 44.86 38.05 -23.87
C LYS A 121 45.56 39.39 -23.62
N LYS A 122 46.09 39.61 -22.41
CA LYS A 122 46.86 40.82 -22.09
C LYS A 122 48.12 40.90 -22.95
N ASP A 123 48.85 39.79 -23.08
CA ASP A 123 50.06 39.70 -23.89
C ASP A 123 49.76 40.01 -25.37
N VAL A 124 48.65 39.50 -25.89
CA VAL A 124 48.17 39.81 -27.26
C VAL A 124 47.81 41.29 -27.39
N GLU A 125 47.08 41.88 -26.44
CA GLU A 125 46.72 43.30 -26.49
C GLU A 125 47.94 44.24 -26.37
N GLU A 126 48.95 43.84 -25.59
CA GLU A 126 50.22 44.57 -25.45
C GLU A 126 51.07 44.44 -26.71
N ALA A 127 51.19 43.23 -27.27
CA ALA A 127 51.94 43.00 -28.50
C ALA A 127 51.32 43.75 -29.70
N VAL A 128 49.98 43.79 -29.81
CA VAL A 128 49.27 44.55 -30.84
C VAL A 128 49.49 46.07 -30.68
N ARG A 129 49.62 46.58 -29.44
CA ARG A 129 49.90 48.00 -29.15
C ARG A 129 51.37 48.37 -29.40
N ALA A 130 52.31 47.49 -29.08
CA ALA A 130 53.75 47.70 -29.22
C ALA A 130 54.22 47.75 -30.68
N ASN A 131 53.40 47.24 -31.62
CA ASN A 131 53.61 47.32 -33.06
C ASN A 131 54.93 46.68 -33.57
N GLY A 132 55.32 45.56 -32.95
CA GLY A 132 56.58 44.83 -33.23
C GLY A 132 56.45 43.64 -34.18
N PHE A 133 55.30 43.43 -34.84
CA PHE A 133 55.09 42.34 -35.80
C PHE A 133 55.59 42.71 -37.20
N THR A 134 56.14 41.75 -37.93
CA THR A 134 56.66 41.93 -39.29
C THR A 134 55.57 41.87 -40.37
N ASN A 135 54.45 41.20 -40.08
CA ASN A 135 53.29 41.05 -40.95
C ASN A 135 52.03 41.73 -40.36
N GLU A 136 51.46 42.69 -41.10
CA GLU A 136 50.18 43.35 -40.72
C GLU A 136 49.00 42.37 -40.63
N THR A 137 49.07 41.24 -41.34
CA THR A 137 48.04 40.18 -41.29
C THR A 137 47.94 39.57 -39.89
N SER A 138 49.07 39.33 -39.22
CA SER A 138 49.12 38.75 -37.87
C SER A 138 48.49 39.71 -36.85
N LYS A 139 48.77 41.01 -36.99
CA LYS A 139 48.17 42.07 -36.16
C LYS A 139 46.65 42.17 -36.34
N GLN A 140 46.16 42.11 -37.57
CA GLN A 140 44.73 42.16 -37.87
C GLN A 140 43.99 40.93 -37.29
N LEU A 141 44.55 39.73 -37.46
CA LEU A 141 43.94 38.50 -36.95
C LEU A 141 43.99 38.43 -35.42
N LEU A 142 45.08 38.83 -34.78
CA LEU A 142 45.19 38.93 -33.32
C LEU A 142 44.18 39.93 -32.73
N SER A 143 44.01 41.10 -33.37
CA SER A 143 43.00 42.09 -32.95
C SER A 143 41.58 41.55 -33.10
N LYS A 144 41.31 40.83 -34.21
CA LYS A 144 40.02 40.19 -34.47
C LYS A 144 39.73 39.07 -33.47
N TRP A 145 40.75 38.32 -33.07
CA TRP A 145 40.65 37.29 -32.03
C TRP A 145 40.39 37.92 -30.65
N ALA A 146 41.15 38.94 -30.24
CA ALA A 146 40.99 39.61 -28.94
C ALA A 146 39.59 40.21 -28.74
N LEU A 147 38.96 40.72 -29.82
CA LEU A 147 37.59 41.23 -29.82
C LEU A 147 36.52 40.14 -29.72
N ASN A 148 36.83 38.90 -30.09
CA ASN A 148 35.89 37.77 -30.12
C ASN A 148 36.27 36.62 -29.18
N GLU A 149 37.29 36.78 -28.33
CA GLU A 149 37.87 35.74 -27.46
C GLU A 149 36.84 35.08 -26.54
N SER A 150 35.85 35.85 -26.08
CA SER A 150 34.76 35.37 -25.23
C SER A 150 33.71 34.53 -25.97
N ASN A 151 33.63 34.64 -27.30
CA ASN A 151 32.70 33.90 -28.14
C ASN A 151 33.37 32.63 -28.70
N SER A 152 32.98 31.46 -28.20
CA SER A 152 33.59 30.17 -28.54
C SER A 152 33.59 29.87 -30.04
N ALA A 153 32.47 30.11 -30.72
CA ALA A 153 32.34 29.82 -32.15
C ALA A 153 33.27 30.69 -33.01
N LYS A 154 33.34 31.99 -32.70
CA LYS A 154 34.18 32.94 -33.45
C LYS A 154 35.65 32.82 -33.10
N ALA A 155 36.01 32.68 -31.82
CA ALA A 155 37.40 32.51 -31.39
C ALA A 155 38.01 31.25 -32.00
N ASN A 156 37.28 30.13 -32.00
CA ASN A 156 37.79 28.86 -32.55
C ASN A 156 37.87 28.87 -34.07
N GLN A 157 37.01 29.63 -34.77
CA GLN A 157 37.12 29.82 -36.21
C GLN A 157 38.35 30.65 -36.60
N ILE A 158 38.74 31.62 -35.76
CA ILE A 158 39.86 32.53 -36.01
C ILE A 158 41.21 31.93 -35.56
N ALA A 159 41.20 31.04 -34.56
CA ALA A 159 42.41 30.50 -33.95
C ALA A 159 43.39 29.79 -34.93
N PRO A 160 42.94 28.94 -35.87
CA PRO A 160 43.85 28.33 -36.87
C PRO A 160 44.55 29.38 -37.73
N ASP A 161 43.80 30.35 -38.25
CA ASP A 161 44.34 31.45 -39.06
C ASP A 161 45.35 32.31 -38.27
N VAL A 162 45.11 32.51 -36.97
CA VAL A 162 46.04 33.22 -36.07
C VAL A 162 47.32 32.43 -35.88
N ILE A 163 47.22 31.13 -35.60
CA ILE A 163 48.39 30.25 -35.38
C ILE A 163 49.25 30.20 -36.65
N ASP A 164 48.63 30.04 -37.82
CA ASP A 164 49.32 30.02 -39.11
C ASP A 164 49.97 31.37 -39.43
N ALA A 165 49.29 32.48 -39.16
CA ALA A 165 49.84 33.82 -39.35
C ALA A 165 50.98 34.15 -38.38
N LEU A 166 50.92 33.68 -37.13
CA LEU A 166 52.01 33.81 -36.16
C LEU A 166 53.22 32.96 -36.57
N ALA A 167 53.00 31.72 -37.01
CA ALA A 167 54.05 30.82 -37.49
C ALA A 167 54.77 31.37 -38.73
N ALA A 168 54.06 32.11 -39.59
CA ALA A 168 54.61 32.74 -40.77
C ALA A 168 55.29 34.11 -40.49
N ASP A 169 55.06 34.74 -39.33
CA ASP A 169 55.59 36.07 -39.01
C ASP A 169 57.05 36.03 -38.55
N GLY A 170 57.42 35.07 -37.69
CA GLY A 170 58.82 34.87 -37.23
C GLY A 170 59.40 36.02 -36.39
N SER A 171 58.57 36.94 -35.90
CA SER A 171 58.98 38.00 -34.97
C SER A 171 59.08 37.46 -33.53
N ALA A 172 59.92 38.05 -32.67
CA ALA A 172 60.05 37.62 -31.27
C ALA A 172 58.70 37.63 -30.51
N PRO A 173 57.82 38.64 -30.67
CA PRO A 173 56.47 38.59 -30.09
C PRO A 173 55.60 37.46 -30.66
N ALA A 174 55.78 37.07 -31.93
CA ALA A 174 55.04 35.96 -32.52
C ALA A 174 55.52 34.59 -32.00
N GLU A 175 56.84 34.41 -31.81
CA GLU A 175 57.40 33.18 -31.23
C GLU A 175 56.97 32.97 -29.78
N ASP A 176 56.94 34.04 -28.98
CA ASP A 176 56.46 33.98 -27.59
C ASP A 176 54.98 33.60 -27.51
N LEU A 177 54.14 34.21 -28.37
CA LEU A 177 52.71 33.89 -28.44
C LEU A 177 52.44 32.46 -28.95
N LEU A 178 53.29 31.92 -29.83
CA LEU A 178 53.18 30.55 -30.35
C LEU A 178 53.44 29.48 -29.28
N GLN A 179 54.18 29.78 -28.21
CA GLN A 179 54.36 28.84 -27.09
C GLN A 179 53.02 28.53 -26.39
N SER A 180 52.05 29.44 -26.48
CA SER A 180 50.71 29.30 -25.90
C SER A 180 49.65 28.95 -26.95
N LYS A 181 50.04 28.33 -28.08
CA LYS A 181 49.14 28.09 -29.23
C LYS A 181 47.81 27.39 -28.90
N GLU A 182 47.80 26.49 -27.93
CA GLU A 182 46.60 25.76 -27.50
C GLU A 182 45.54 26.69 -26.88
N LEU A 183 45.97 27.77 -26.23
CA LEU A 183 45.10 28.70 -25.50
C LEU A 183 44.36 29.72 -26.41
N PHE A 184 44.71 29.79 -27.70
CA PHE A 184 43.94 30.57 -28.68
C PHE A 184 42.55 29.97 -28.93
N PHE A 185 42.39 28.65 -28.76
CA PHE A 185 41.08 28.02 -28.76
C PHE A 185 40.38 28.28 -27.43
N LYS A 186 39.05 28.49 -27.48
CA LYS A 186 38.17 28.38 -26.32
C LYS A 186 37.88 26.90 -26.08
N GLU A 187 38.76 26.28 -25.30
CA GLU A 187 38.69 24.88 -24.91
C GLU A 187 37.46 24.58 -24.04
N SER A 188 36.91 23.38 -24.19
CA SER A 188 35.93 22.81 -23.27
C SER A 188 36.69 22.04 -22.19
N GLN A 189 36.56 22.49 -20.95
CA GLN A 189 37.37 22.06 -19.81
C GLN A 189 36.64 21.00 -18.98
N TRP A 190 37.19 19.80 -18.90
CA TRP A 190 36.57 18.65 -18.23
C TRP A 190 37.46 18.01 -17.14
N LEU A 191 36.81 17.51 -16.10
CA LEU A 191 37.34 16.59 -15.10
C LEU A 191 36.58 15.27 -15.18
N ILE A 192 37.30 14.14 -15.15
CA ILE A 192 36.66 12.81 -15.18
C ILE A 192 36.97 12.07 -13.87
N GLY A 193 35.93 11.69 -13.13
CA GLY A 193 36.05 10.98 -11.86
C GLY A 193 35.32 9.64 -11.85
N SER A 194 35.63 8.80 -10.87
CA SER A 194 34.88 7.58 -10.58
C SER A 194 33.94 7.78 -9.38
N ASP A 195 33.12 6.78 -9.11
CA ASP A 195 32.20 6.76 -7.97
C ASP A 195 32.89 6.84 -6.60
N ALA A 196 34.21 6.65 -6.54
CA ALA A 196 35.03 6.93 -5.36
C ALA A 196 34.87 8.38 -4.85
N TRP A 197 34.59 9.33 -5.75
CA TRP A 197 34.40 10.74 -5.39
C TRP A 197 33.07 10.98 -4.64
N ALA A 198 32.18 9.99 -4.58
CA ALA A 198 30.86 10.08 -3.94
C ALA A 198 30.86 9.76 -2.43
N TYR A 199 31.94 9.19 -1.88
CA TYR A 199 31.93 8.66 -0.51
C TYR A 199 32.16 9.74 0.57
N ASP A 200 32.92 10.79 0.26
CA ASP A 200 33.22 11.87 1.21
C ASP A 200 32.99 13.28 0.66
N LEU A 201 31.77 13.53 0.15
CA LEU A 201 31.47 14.79 -0.54
C LEU A 201 31.76 16.06 0.29
N GLY A 202 31.60 16.03 1.61
CA GLY A 202 31.70 17.23 2.47
C GLY A 202 33.10 17.81 2.64
N ASN A 203 34.15 17.01 2.44
CA ASN A 203 35.56 17.43 2.48
C ASN A 203 36.31 17.09 1.17
N SER A 204 35.57 16.83 0.08
CA SER A 204 36.13 16.40 -1.21
C SER A 204 36.39 17.56 -2.18
N GLY A 205 37.26 17.34 -3.17
CA GLY A 205 37.45 18.23 -4.32
C GLY A 205 36.18 18.51 -5.13
N VAL A 206 35.20 17.60 -5.15
CA VAL A 206 33.90 17.83 -5.80
C VAL A 206 33.14 18.98 -5.13
N HIS A 207 33.20 19.08 -3.79
CA HIS A 207 32.63 20.22 -3.07
C HIS A 207 33.34 21.52 -3.42
N HIS A 208 34.67 21.52 -3.52
CA HIS A 208 35.43 22.71 -3.88
C HIS A 208 35.13 23.20 -5.30
N VAL A 209 34.99 22.30 -6.27
CA VAL A 209 34.58 22.67 -7.64
C VAL A 209 33.19 23.30 -7.63
N LEU A 210 32.21 22.66 -6.99
CA LEU A 210 30.84 23.17 -6.90
C LEU A 210 30.76 24.51 -6.17
N ALA A 211 31.45 24.68 -5.04
CA ALA A 211 31.44 25.90 -4.25
C ALA A 211 32.16 27.08 -4.93
N SER A 212 33.04 26.82 -5.89
CA SER A 212 33.84 27.86 -6.55
C SER A 212 33.05 28.72 -7.53
N ASN A 213 31.89 28.24 -7.99
CA ASN A 213 31.10 28.84 -9.08
C ASN A 213 31.89 29.05 -10.39
N GLU A 214 33.00 28.35 -10.57
CA GLU A 214 33.83 28.42 -11.77
C GLU A 214 33.25 27.57 -12.90
N ASN A 215 33.29 28.08 -14.14
CA ASN A 215 32.82 27.35 -15.32
C ASN A 215 33.76 26.17 -15.65
N VAL A 216 33.45 25.00 -15.09
CA VAL A 216 34.22 23.76 -15.18
C VAL A 216 33.23 22.59 -15.25
N ASN A 217 33.46 21.66 -16.19
CA ASN A 217 32.62 20.48 -16.35
C ASN A 217 33.20 19.26 -15.63
N MET A 218 32.37 18.53 -14.90
CA MET A 218 32.72 17.26 -14.26
C MET A 218 31.90 16.11 -14.83
N LEU A 219 32.56 15.04 -15.26
CA LEU A 219 31.95 13.77 -15.63
C LEU A 219 32.31 12.72 -14.58
N ILE A 220 31.33 12.16 -13.89
CA ILE A 220 31.56 11.15 -12.83
C ILE A 220 30.95 9.83 -13.26
N ILE A 221 31.76 8.79 -13.40
CA ILE A 221 31.34 7.47 -13.86
C ILE A 221 31.01 6.58 -12.64
N ASP A 222 29.77 6.08 -12.60
CA ASP A 222 29.29 5.12 -11.61
C ASP A 222 29.27 3.70 -12.20
N SER A 223 30.22 2.88 -11.74
CA SER A 223 30.41 1.51 -12.22
C SER A 223 29.71 0.44 -11.37
N GLN A 224 28.99 0.83 -10.30
CA GLN A 224 28.41 -0.14 -9.37
C GLN A 224 27.15 -0.82 -9.95
N PRO A 225 27.14 -2.17 -10.09
CA PRO A 225 25.97 -2.89 -10.61
C PRO A 225 24.77 -2.83 -9.67
N TYR A 226 23.57 -2.72 -10.26
CA TYR A 226 22.29 -2.74 -9.55
C TYR A 226 22.15 -3.95 -8.60
N SER A 227 22.59 -5.14 -9.05
CA SER A 227 22.40 -6.42 -8.37
C SER A 227 23.30 -6.67 -7.14
N GLN A 228 24.32 -5.85 -6.87
CA GLN A 228 25.29 -6.09 -5.79
C GLN A 228 25.06 -5.29 -4.49
N ARG A 229 24.00 -4.46 -4.40
CA ARG A 229 23.74 -3.67 -3.18
C ARG A 229 23.28 -4.49 -1.97
N THR A 230 23.00 -5.78 -2.15
CA THR A 230 22.53 -6.69 -1.10
C THR A 230 23.63 -7.22 -0.16
N ALA A 231 24.91 -6.87 -0.39
CA ALA A 231 26.02 -7.57 0.28
C ALA A 231 27.20 -6.74 0.83
N ALA A 232 27.17 -5.40 0.87
CA ALA A 232 28.35 -4.63 1.32
C ALA A 232 28.07 -3.64 2.48
N ASP A 233 28.81 -3.85 3.58
CA ASP A 233 29.12 -3.00 4.74
C ASP A 233 28.24 -1.73 4.99
N PRO A 234 27.36 -1.73 6.02
CA PRO A 234 26.51 -0.60 6.40
C PRO A 234 27.25 0.68 6.82
N THR A 235 28.56 0.63 7.04
CA THR A 235 29.33 1.74 7.62
C THR A 235 29.82 2.78 6.60
N ARG A 236 29.77 2.50 5.29
CA ARG A 236 30.16 3.44 4.21
C ARG A 236 29.03 3.63 3.18
N ARG A 237 28.06 4.50 3.50
CA ARG A 237 26.99 4.86 2.56
C ARG A 237 27.49 5.85 1.50
N LYS A 238 27.50 5.43 0.23
CA LYS A 238 27.72 6.26 -0.97
C LYS A 238 26.67 7.39 -1.03
N LYS A 239 27.11 8.65 -1.16
CA LYS A 239 26.24 9.84 -1.25
C LYS A 239 25.83 10.09 -2.70
N ASP A 240 24.65 10.68 -2.91
CA ASP A 240 24.14 10.99 -4.25
C ASP A 240 24.72 12.32 -4.75
N ILE A 241 25.68 12.25 -5.67
CA ILE A 241 26.43 13.43 -6.15
C ILE A 241 25.52 14.38 -6.94
N GLY A 242 24.58 13.85 -7.72
CA GLY A 242 23.67 14.68 -8.50
C GLY A 242 22.77 15.51 -7.58
N LEU A 243 22.17 14.87 -6.58
CA LEU A 243 21.38 15.56 -5.57
C LEU A 243 22.23 16.56 -4.75
N TYR A 244 23.46 16.19 -4.43
CA TYR A 244 24.40 17.08 -3.74
C TYR A 244 24.71 18.34 -4.55
N ALA A 245 25.00 18.20 -5.84
CA ALA A 245 25.28 19.33 -6.73
C ALA A 245 24.06 20.24 -6.93
N MET A 246 22.85 19.69 -7.03
CA MET A 246 21.63 20.49 -7.13
C MET A 246 21.38 21.36 -5.89
N ASN A 247 21.78 20.92 -4.70
CA ASN A 247 21.63 21.70 -3.46
C ASN A 247 22.42 23.02 -3.47
N PHE A 248 23.41 23.19 -4.34
CA PHE A 248 24.13 24.46 -4.49
C PHE A 248 23.33 25.51 -5.24
N GLY A 249 22.30 25.13 -6.01
CA GLY A 249 21.40 26.07 -6.68
C GLY A 249 21.96 26.71 -7.97
N HIS A 250 23.27 26.56 -8.25
CA HIS A 250 23.95 27.27 -9.35
C HIS A 250 24.82 26.37 -10.24
N ALA A 251 24.65 25.05 -10.18
CA ALA A 251 25.39 24.10 -11.00
C ALA A 251 24.48 23.40 -12.02
N TYR A 252 24.91 23.16 -13.25
CA TYR A 252 24.17 22.26 -14.15
C TYR A 252 24.36 20.82 -13.68
N VAL A 253 23.28 20.03 -13.61
CA VAL A 253 23.37 18.63 -13.15
C VAL A 253 22.62 17.71 -14.10
N ALA A 254 23.27 16.68 -14.60
CA ALA A 254 22.62 15.64 -15.40
C ALA A 254 22.97 14.24 -14.93
N SER A 255 22.01 13.34 -15.02
CA SER A 255 22.20 11.89 -14.85
C SER A 255 21.98 11.22 -16.20
N VAL A 256 23.00 10.47 -16.65
CA VAL A 256 23.07 9.94 -18.01
C VAL A 256 23.48 8.46 -18.00
N ALA A 257 23.06 7.70 -19.01
CA ALA A 257 23.47 6.30 -19.17
C ALA A 257 23.56 5.95 -20.66
N VAL A 258 24.79 5.71 -21.16
CA VAL A 258 25.07 5.58 -22.60
C VAL A 258 24.38 4.38 -23.24
N TYR A 259 24.22 3.29 -22.49
CA TYR A 259 23.51 2.09 -22.95
C TYR A 259 21.99 2.13 -22.76
N SER A 260 21.46 3.21 -22.16
CA SER A 260 20.01 3.45 -22.06
C SER A 260 19.54 4.47 -23.09
N SER A 261 20.22 5.62 -23.19
CA SER A 261 19.89 6.66 -24.17
C SER A 261 21.14 7.44 -24.59
N TYR A 262 21.67 7.11 -25.77
CA TYR A 262 22.82 7.80 -26.35
C TYR A 262 22.51 9.28 -26.69
N THR A 263 21.30 9.55 -27.19
CA THR A 263 20.87 10.91 -27.54
C THR A 263 20.77 11.82 -26.32
N GLN A 264 20.29 11.28 -25.19
CA GLN A 264 20.22 12.01 -23.93
C GLN A 264 21.62 12.35 -23.39
N VAL A 265 22.59 11.43 -23.51
CA VAL A 265 23.99 11.71 -23.15
C VAL A 265 24.56 12.86 -23.97
N LEU A 266 24.36 12.87 -25.30
CA LEU A 266 24.84 13.95 -26.16
C LEU A 266 24.22 15.29 -25.77
N GLN A 267 22.91 15.31 -25.51
CA GLN A 267 22.22 16.53 -25.11
C GLN A 267 22.69 17.04 -23.75
N ALA A 268 22.83 16.16 -22.76
CA ALA A 268 23.32 16.51 -21.43
C ALA A 268 24.75 17.08 -21.44
N ILE A 269 25.65 16.48 -22.22
CA ILE A 269 27.04 16.96 -22.36
C ILE A 269 27.10 18.30 -23.10
N ALA A 270 26.27 18.50 -24.13
CA ALA A 270 26.21 19.76 -24.85
C ALA A 270 25.63 20.90 -23.98
N GLU A 271 24.61 20.61 -23.17
CA GLU A 271 24.02 21.57 -22.24
C GLU A 271 24.97 21.91 -21.09
N ALA A 272 25.70 20.93 -20.56
CA ALA A 272 26.74 21.14 -19.55
C ALA A 272 27.82 22.13 -20.02
N GLU A 273 28.31 22.00 -21.25
CA GLU A 273 29.29 22.93 -21.83
C GLU A 273 28.72 24.33 -22.13
N GLN A 274 27.43 24.42 -22.43
CA GLN A 274 26.78 25.72 -22.68
C GLN A 274 26.50 26.49 -21.38
N PHE A 275 26.40 25.79 -20.25
CA PHE A 275 26.10 26.37 -18.95
C PHE A 275 27.27 27.23 -18.45
N ASN A 276 26.98 28.43 -17.95
CA ASN A 276 28.02 29.34 -17.47
C ASN A 276 28.23 29.22 -15.95
N GLY A 277 28.82 28.10 -15.54
CA GLY A 277 29.07 27.77 -14.13
C GLY A 277 29.54 26.33 -13.98
N PRO A 278 29.69 25.80 -12.76
CA PRO A 278 30.11 24.41 -12.57
C PRO A 278 29.03 23.46 -13.12
N SER A 279 29.43 22.38 -13.77
CA SER A 279 28.51 21.36 -14.26
C SER A 279 28.92 19.96 -13.82
N VAL A 280 27.93 19.10 -13.54
CA VAL A 280 28.12 17.72 -13.09
C VAL A 280 27.25 16.78 -13.91
N VAL A 281 27.90 15.93 -14.70
CA VAL A 281 27.28 14.84 -15.44
C VAL A 281 27.62 13.52 -14.75
N VAL A 282 26.63 12.87 -14.15
CA VAL A 282 26.77 11.56 -13.50
C VAL A 282 26.39 10.47 -14.50
N ALA A 283 27.35 9.62 -14.85
CA ALA A 283 27.26 8.65 -15.93
C ALA A 283 27.21 7.21 -15.41
N TYR A 284 26.15 6.45 -15.72
CA TYR A 284 26.02 5.05 -15.30
C TYR A 284 26.69 4.07 -16.28
N LEU A 285 27.54 3.21 -15.74
CA LEU A 285 28.28 2.20 -16.51
C LEU A 285 28.53 0.92 -15.68
N PRO A 286 27.49 0.15 -15.34
CA PRO A 286 27.61 -0.98 -14.40
C PRO A 286 28.34 -2.19 -15.01
N TYR A 287 29.41 -2.65 -14.36
CA TYR A 287 30.08 -3.91 -14.70
C TYR A 287 30.52 -4.66 -13.43
N HIS A 288 30.47 -6.00 -13.46
CA HIS A 288 30.92 -6.87 -12.38
C HIS A 288 32.41 -7.21 -12.47
N LYS A 289 32.95 -7.25 -13.69
CA LYS A 289 34.37 -7.42 -14.00
C LYS A 289 34.74 -6.51 -15.18
N GLU A 290 35.98 -6.05 -15.23
CA GLU A 290 36.51 -5.21 -16.33
C GLU A 290 36.52 -5.91 -17.71
N SER A 291 36.17 -7.20 -17.75
CA SER A 291 36.06 -8.04 -18.96
C SER A 291 34.62 -8.40 -19.34
N ASP A 292 33.62 -7.81 -18.68
CA ASP A 292 32.21 -8.09 -18.98
C ASP A 292 31.82 -7.65 -20.39
N SER A 293 30.91 -8.39 -21.02
CA SER A 293 30.49 -8.05 -22.39
C SER A 293 29.66 -6.75 -22.41
N PRO A 294 29.74 -5.93 -23.48
CA PRO A 294 28.87 -4.76 -23.64
C PRO A 294 27.38 -5.08 -23.54
N LEU A 295 26.97 -6.30 -23.89
CA LEU A 295 25.58 -6.77 -23.77
C LEU A 295 25.16 -6.91 -22.30
N THR A 296 26.05 -7.42 -21.44
CA THR A 296 25.80 -7.55 -20.00
C THR A 296 25.65 -6.18 -19.34
N VAL A 297 26.55 -5.25 -19.67
CA VAL A 297 26.49 -3.86 -19.20
C VAL A 297 25.20 -3.17 -19.65
N LEU A 298 24.78 -3.39 -20.90
CA LEU A 298 23.51 -2.85 -21.43
C LEU A 298 22.29 -3.39 -20.69
N GLN A 299 22.24 -4.70 -20.43
CA GLN A 299 21.11 -5.32 -19.72
C GLN A 299 20.98 -4.79 -18.29
N GLU A 300 22.09 -4.68 -17.55
CA GLU A 300 22.07 -4.13 -16.19
C GLU A 300 21.73 -2.63 -16.19
N THR A 301 22.24 -1.87 -17.16
CA THR A 301 21.89 -0.45 -17.34
C THR A 301 20.39 -0.27 -17.58
N LYS A 302 19.80 -1.06 -18.47
CA LYS A 302 18.37 -0.96 -18.80
C LYS A 302 17.49 -1.32 -17.60
N LYS A 303 17.82 -2.40 -16.88
CA LYS A 303 17.14 -2.77 -15.62
C LYS A 303 17.19 -1.64 -14.59
N ALA A 304 18.35 -1.03 -14.41
CA ALA A 304 18.55 0.06 -13.46
C ALA A 304 17.72 1.31 -13.79
N VAL A 305 17.65 1.71 -15.06
CA VAL A 305 16.84 2.87 -15.49
C VAL A 305 15.34 2.56 -15.42
N GLU A 306 14.90 1.39 -15.89
CA GLU A 306 13.48 0.99 -15.88
C GLU A 306 12.95 0.74 -14.46
N ALA A 307 13.78 0.26 -13.55
CA ALA A 307 13.44 0.12 -12.14
C ALA A 307 13.37 1.47 -11.41
N GLY A 308 13.79 2.58 -12.04
CA GLY A 308 13.90 3.89 -11.39
C GLY A 308 15.08 4.00 -10.41
N TYR A 309 15.98 3.01 -10.41
CA TYR A 309 17.20 3.03 -9.59
C TYR A 309 18.18 4.09 -10.08
N TRP A 310 18.36 4.18 -11.39
CA TRP A 310 19.17 5.21 -12.05
C TRP A 310 18.31 6.10 -12.95
N PRO A 311 17.67 7.15 -12.41
CA PRO A 311 16.85 8.04 -13.24
C PRO A 311 17.74 8.86 -14.17
N LEU A 312 17.38 8.93 -15.46
CA LEU A 312 17.97 9.87 -16.42
C LEU A 312 17.25 11.20 -16.31
N TYR A 313 18.00 12.27 -16.08
CA TYR A 313 17.46 13.62 -15.92
C TYR A 313 18.50 14.69 -16.25
N ARG A 314 18.02 15.91 -16.46
CA ARG A 314 18.83 17.12 -16.62
C ARG A 314 18.23 18.25 -15.79
N TRP A 315 19.07 18.96 -15.07
CA TRP A 315 18.72 20.08 -14.21
C TRP A 315 19.57 21.28 -14.59
N ASN A 316 18.91 22.36 -15.03
CA ASN A 316 19.54 23.61 -15.43
C ASN A 316 18.91 24.77 -14.64
N PRO A 317 19.65 25.37 -13.68
CA PRO A 317 19.12 26.47 -12.88
C PRO A 317 18.89 27.77 -13.68
N GLU A 318 19.58 28.00 -14.81
CA GLU A 318 19.35 29.19 -15.67
C GLU A 318 17.97 29.19 -16.35
N ASN A 319 17.28 28.05 -16.41
CA ASN A 319 15.96 27.96 -17.02
C ASN A 319 14.93 28.82 -16.26
N ALA A 320 15.09 29.02 -14.96
CA ALA A 320 14.22 29.86 -14.13
C ALA A 320 14.23 31.32 -14.62
N GLU A 321 15.40 31.84 -14.98
CA GLU A 321 15.55 33.20 -15.52
C GLU A 321 14.84 33.38 -16.87
N LYS A 322 14.67 32.27 -17.61
CA LYS A 322 14.03 32.20 -18.93
C LYS A 322 12.55 31.78 -18.85
N GLY A 323 12.01 31.56 -17.64
CA GLY A 323 10.64 31.09 -17.42
C GLY A 323 10.37 29.65 -17.87
N LEU A 324 11.42 28.83 -17.99
CA LEU A 324 11.36 27.42 -18.37
C LEU A 324 11.56 26.52 -17.13
N PRO A 325 11.12 25.25 -17.16
CA PRO A 325 11.36 24.32 -16.05
C PRO A 325 12.86 24.07 -15.82
N ASN A 326 13.29 24.15 -14.56
CA ASN A 326 14.68 23.85 -14.18
C ASN A 326 15.03 22.37 -14.31
N PHE A 327 14.04 21.48 -14.20
CA PHE A 327 14.24 20.04 -14.23
C PHE A 327 13.53 19.40 -15.44
N SER A 328 14.25 18.52 -16.13
CA SER A 328 13.75 17.66 -17.20
C SER A 328 14.04 16.21 -16.84
N LEU A 329 12.98 15.40 -16.71
CA LEU A 329 13.13 13.95 -16.54
C LEU A 329 13.14 13.29 -17.92
N ASP A 330 14.21 12.56 -18.24
CA ASP A 330 14.38 11.88 -19.53
C ASP A 330 14.08 10.36 -19.43
N SER A 331 13.82 9.84 -18.23
CA SER A 331 13.48 8.44 -17.95
C SER A 331 12.04 8.30 -17.43
N GLU A 332 11.42 7.11 -17.59
CA GLU A 332 10.01 6.90 -17.19
C GLU A 332 9.77 7.01 -15.67
N ARG A 333 10.81 6.83 -14.85
CA ARG A 333 10.71 6.76 -13.39
C ARG A 333 11.79 7.60 -12.74
N ILE A 334 11.40 8.35 -11.71
CA ILE A 334 12.32 9.15 -10.89
C ILE A 334 12.52 8.48 -9.53
N ARG A 335 13.71 8.61 -8.96
CA ARG A 335 14.02 8.10 -7.62
C ARG A 335 13.35 8.98 -6.56
N ARG A 336 12.76 8.36 -5.53
CA ARG A 336 12.00 9.03 -4.45
C ARG A 336 12.75 10.20 -3.80
N GLU A 337 14.03 10.02 -3.49
CA GLU A 337 14.87 11.07 -2.87
C GLU A 337 15.07 12.30 -3.78
N LEU A 338 15.14 12.10 -5.11
CA LEU A 338 15.22 13.19 -6.08
C LEU A 338 13.86 13.86 -6.28
N GLU A 339 12.78 13.08 -6.27
CA GLU A 339 11.40 13.59 -6.31
C GLU A 339 11.08 14.46 -5.08
N GLU A 340 11.49 14.03 -3.88
CA GLU A 340 11.36 14.79 -2.62
C GLU A 340 12.15 16.10 -2.66
N PHE A 341 13.36 16.09 -3.20
CA PHE A 341 14.17 17.30 -3.37
C PHE A 341 13.52 18.31 -4.32
N LEU A 342 13.06 17.85 -5.49
CA LEU A 342 12.37 18.71 -6.46
C LEU A 342 11.05 19.25 -5.91
N ARG A 343 10.33 18.47 -5.09
CA ARG A 343 9.13 18.92 -4.37
C ARG A 343 9.45 20.00 -3.35
N ARG A 344 10.55 19.86 -2.60
CA ARG A 344 11.03 20.87 -1.63
C ARG A 344 11.45 22.17 -2.32
N ASP A 345 12.17 22.10 -3.43
CA ASP A 345 12.62 23.26 -4.20
C ASP A 345 11.44 24.01 -4.86
N ASN A 346 10.47 23.25 -5.40
CA ASN A 346 9.24 23.82 -5.96
C ASN A 346 8.36 24.44 -4.87
N GLN A 347 8.30 23.86 -3.66
CA GLN A 347 7.64 24.47 -2.50
C GLN A 347 8.34 25.76 -2.03
N LEU A 348 9.68 25.81 -2.00
CA LEU A 348 10.46 27.01 -1.68
C LEU A 348 10.25 28.11 -2.73
N THR A 349 10.25 27.75 -4.01
CA THR A 349 9.97 28.67 -5.12
C THR A 349 8.53 29.21 -5.06
N GLN A 350 7.55 28.38 -4.73
CA GLN A 350 6.16 28.79 -4.52
C GLN A 350 5.94 29.58 -3.23
N LEU A 351 6.75 29.35 -2.19
CA LEU A 351 6.80 30.14 -0.96
C LEU A 351 7.42 31.52 -1.17
N MET A 352 8.46 31.64 -2.01
CA MET A 352 9.09 32.91 -2.37
C MET A 352 8.20 33.76 -3.30
N ASN A 353 7.33 33.13 -4.10
CA ASN A 353 6.36 33.81 -4.96
C ASN A 353 5.04 34.18 -4.25
N ARG A 354 4.98 34.05 -2.93
CA ARG A 354 3.75 34.15 -2.11
C ARG A 354 3.55 35.52 -1.45
N GLU A 355 3.82 36.63 -2.17
CA GLU A 355 3.17 37.91 -1.84
C GLU A 355 1.94 38.13 -2.74
N PRO A 356 0.76 38.42 -2.18
CA PRO A 356 -0.50 38.27 -2.88
C PRO A 356 -0.95 39.57 -3.56
N LYS A 357 -1.36 39.48 -4.83
CA LYS A 357 -2.38 40.38 -5.38
C LYS A 357 -3.55 39.54 -5.88
N PHE A 358 -4.64 39.56 -5.10
CA PHE A 358 -5.91 38.97 -5.48
C PHE A 358 -6.77 39.96 -6.27
N ALA A 359 -7.56 39.36 -7.18
CA ALA A 359 -8.83 39.77 -7.82
C ALA A 359 -8.70 39.86 -9.36
N ALA A 360 -9.65 39.41 -10.19
CA ALA A 360 -11.02 38.93 -9.97
C ALA A 360 -11.42 37.90 -11.06
N SER A 361 -12.55 37.23 -10.80
CA SER A 361 -13.36 36.35 -11.65
C SER A 361 -13.31 36.49 -13.19
N LEU A 362 -13.42 35.32 -13.84
CA LEU A 362 -13.87 35.03 -15.22
C LEU A 362 -13.13 35.70 -16.39
N SER A 363 -12.42 34.88 -17.19
CA SER A 363 -12.56 34.86 -18.66
C SER A 363 -11.75 33.71 -19.26
N GLU A 364 -12.39 32.99 -20.17
CA GLU A 364 -11.77 32.03 -21.08
C GLU A 364 -10.74 32.68 -22.02
N SER A 365 -9.86 31.80 -22.51
CA SER A 365 -9.24 31.81 -23.85
C SER A 365 -7.86 32.47 -24.08
N TYR A 366 -7.11 31.81 -24.98
CA TYR A 366 -5.98 32.23 -25.83
C TYR A 366 -4.53 31.79 -25.54
N GLY A 367 -4.21 31.11 -24.44
CA GLY A 367 -2.82 30.68 -24.15
C GLY A 367 -2.46 29.21 -24.44
N SER A 368 -3.46 28.32 -24.48
CA SER A 368 -3.27 26.86 -24.52
C SER A 368 -3.01 26.31 -25.94
N GLU A 369 -3.65 26.86 -26.97
CA GLU A 369 -3.53 26.38 -28.36
C GLU A 369 -2.10 26.51 -28.92
N VAL A 370 -1.40 27.61 -28.64
CA VAL A 370 -0.06 27.87 -29.20
C VAL A 370 1.01 26.95 -28.57
N ARG A 371 0.87 26.60 -27.29
CA ARG A 371 1.77 25.65 -26.61
C ARG A 371 1.46 24.21 -27.02
N ALA A 372 0.19 23.86 -27.23
CA ALA A 372 -0.21 22.56 -27.77
C ALA A 372 0.29 22.35 -29.21
N LEU A 373 0.24 23.38 -30.06
CA LEU A 373 0.78 23.36 -31.42
C LEU A 373 2.31 23.17 -31.47
N LYS A 374 3.07 23.85 -30.59
CA LYS A 374 4.53 23.66 -30.50
C LYS A 374 4.91 22.28 -29.96
N LYS A 375 4.13 21.72 -29.02
CA LYS A 375 4.33 20.37 -28.49
C LYS A 375 3.96 19.29 -29.54
N ARG A 376 2.92 19.51 -30.36
CA ARG A 376 2.57 18.67 -31.51
C ARG A 376 3.66 18.68 -32.60
N ALA A 377 4.26 19.83 -32.90
CA ALA A 377 5.36 19.93 -33.87
C ALA A 377 6.62 19.16 -33.40
N ALA A 378 6.95 19.25 -32.11
CA ALA A 378 8.06 18.50 -31.51
C ALA A 378 7.80 16.99 -31.45
N LYS A 379 6.56 16.57 -31.15
CA LYS A 379 6.15 15.15 -31.12
C LYS A 379 6.15 14.54 -32.53
N LYS A 380 5.67 15.27 -33.54
CA LYS A 380 5.68 14.82 -34.95
C LYS A 380 7.11 14.70 -35.53
N ALA A 381 8.03 15.58 -35.12
CA ALA A 381 9.45 15.49 -35.46
C ALA A 381 10.15 14.32 -34.74
N TYR A 382 9.71 13.99 -33.53
CA TYR A 382 10.18 12.83 -32.76
C TYR A 382 9.67 11.50 -33.33
N ASP A 383 8.40 11.44 -33.75
CA ASP A 383 7.80 10.24 -34.36
C ASP A 383 8.41 9.93 -35.74
N GLN A 384 8.73 10.96 -36.55
CA GLN A 384 9.50 10.81 -37.81
C GLN A 384 10.95 10.31 -37.60
N LEU A 385 11.52 10.49 -36.42
CA LEU A 385 12.89 10.06 -36.08
C LEU A 385 12.94 8.65 -35.47
N MET A 386 11.82 8.14 -34.95
CA MET A 386 11.69 6.84 -34.28
C MET A 386 11.08 5.73 -35.13
N GLU A 387 10.64 6.03 -36.36
CA GLU A 387 10.06 5.07 -37.32
C GLU A 387 10.99 3.90 -37.71
N GLY A 388 12.24 3.86 -37.22
CA GLY A 388 13.21 2.80 -37.53
C GLY A 388 13.50 1.74 -36.46
N LEU A 389 13.02 1.85 -35.22
CA LEU A 389 13.62 1.08 -34.10
C LEU A 389 12.69 0.37 -33.09
N LEU A 390 11.36 0.54 -33.12
CA LEU A 390 10.43 -0.14 -32.18
C LEU A 390 9.18 -0.68 -32.89
N GLY A 391 8.65 -1.79 -32.37
CA GLY A 391 7.45 -2.46 -32.91
C GLY A 391 6.17 -1.63 -32.78
N ALA A 392 5.06 -2.12 -33.36
CA ALA A 392 3.81 -1.39 -33.49
C ALA A 392 3.32 -0.75 -32.15
N PRO A 393 2.85 0.52 -32.16
CA PRO A 393 2.37 1.19 -30.95
C PRO A 393 1.05 0.60 -30.47
N LEU A 394 0.88 0.48 -29.14
CA LEU A 394 -0.33 -0.03 -28.49
C LEU A 394 -0.73 0.85 -27.30
N THR A 395 -1.85 1.56 -27.44
CA THR A 395 -2.39 2.44 -26.39
C THR A 395 -3.49 1.72 -25.62
N ILE A 396 -3.38 1.63 -24.29
CA ILE A 396 -4.30 0.89 -23.42
C ILE A 396 -4.99 1.86 -22.46
N LEU A 397 -6.30 2.01 -22.59
CA LEU A 397 -7.11 2.90 -21.75
C LEU A 397 -7.97 2.10 -20.77
N PHE A 398 -8.07 2.53 -19.52
CA PHE A 398 -8.89 1.81 -18.53
C PHE A 398 -9.89 2.69 -17.76
N ALA A 399 -11.00 2.07 -17.35
CA ALA A 399 -11.93 2.63 -16.36
C ALA A 399 -12.29 1.55 -15.34
N SER A 400 -12.20 1.87 -14.04
CA SER A 400 -12.33 0.88 -12.95
C SER A 400 -12.64 1.50 -11.59
N ASP A 401 -13.71 1.05 -10.91
CA ASP A 401 -14.07 1.53 -9.56
C ASP A 401 -13.29 0.82 -8.43
N ASN A 402 -12.93 -0.45 -8.63
CA ASN A 402 -12.31 -1.33 -7.62
C ASN A 402 -10.86 -1.75 -7.98
N GLY A 403 -10.23 -1.08 -8.93
CA GLY A 403 -8.85 -1.39 -9.39
C GLY A 403 -8.66 -2.65 -10.27
N ASN A 404 -9.66 -3.53 -10.44
CA ASN A 404 -9.50 -4.74 -11.27
C ASN A 404 -9.19 -4.43 -12.75
N GLY A 405 -9.91 -3.47 -13.36
CA GLY A 405 -9.67 -3.08 -14.76
C GLY A 405 -8.31 -2.41 -14.94
N GLU A 406 -7.87 -1.62 -13.96
CA GLU A 406 -6.55 -0.99 -13.92
C GLU A 406 -5.42 -2.03 -13.88
N ASN A 407 -5.56 -3.04 -13.02
CA ASN A 407 -4.57 -4.12 -12.90
C ASN A 407 -4.45 -4.92 -14.20
N LEU A 408 -5.56 -5.24 -14.87
CA LEU A 408 -5.54 -5.90 -16.18
C LEU A 408 -4.86 -5.05 -17.26
N ALA A 409 -5.12 -3.74 -17.28
CA ALA A 409 -4.51 -2.83 -18.25
C ALA A 409 -3.00 -2.72 -18.06
N LYS A 410 -2.54 -2.59 -16.81
CA LYS A 410 -1.10 -2.60 -16.47
C LYS A 410 -0.44 -3.94 -16.87
N ARG A 411 -1.11 -5.06 -16.59
CA ARG A 411 -0.62 -6.40 -16.99
C ARG A 411 -0.49 -6.52 -18.51
N LEU A 412 -1.51 -6.11 -19.25
CA LEU A 412 -1.50 -6.18 -20.71
C LEU A 412 -0.36 -5.34 -21.31
N ALA A 413 -0.13 -4.13 -20.79
CA ALA A 413 0.98 -3.31 -21.23
C ALA A 413 2.35 -3.92 -20.93
N ASN A 414 2.57 -4.42 -19.71
CA ASN A 414 3.84 -5.07 -19.36
C ASN A 414 4.13 -6.25 -20.31
N ARG A 415 3.10 -7.05 -20.65
CA ARG A 415 3.23 -8.17 -21.60
C ARG A 415 3.45 -7.71 -23.04
N GLY A 416 2.87 -6.58 -23.44
CA GLY A 416 3.14 -5.94 -24.73
C GLY A 416 4.57 -5.39 -24.83
N LYS A 417 5.08 -4.72 -23.79
CA LYS A 417 6.49 -4.27 -23.72
C LYS A 417 7.45 -5.46 -23.84
N ALA A 418 7.18 -6.55 -23.12
CA ALA A 418 7.98 -7.77 -23.18
C ALA A 418 7.99 -8.41 -24.59
N ARG A 419 6.90 -8.23 -25.35
CA ARG A 419 6.73 -8.70 -26.74
C ARG A 419 7.26 -7.72 -27.79
N GLY A 420 7.93 -6.64 -27.38
CA GLY A 420 8.54 -5.66 -28.29
C GLY A 420 7.58 -4.58 -28.82
N LEU A 421 6.38 -4.43 -28.24
CA LEU A 421 5.43 -3.37 -28.58
C LEU A 421 5.73 -2.09 -27.78
N LYS A 422 5.46 -0.94 -28.38
CA LYS A 422 5.50 0.37 -27.69
C LYS A 422 4.15 0.60 -26.99
N THR A 423 4.04 0.20 -25.71
CA THR A 423 2.77 0.27 -24.97
C THR A 423 2.62 1.50 -24.08
N MET A 424 1.42 2.10 -24.04
CA MET A 424 1.02 3.14 -23.09
C MET A 424 -0.19 2.68 -22.26
N VAL A 425 -0.26 3.03 -20.97
CA VAL A 425 -1.45 2.79 -20.12
C VAL A 425 -1.90 4.07 -19.45
N MET A 426 -3.20 4.37 -19.51
CA MET A 426 -3.77 5.53 -18.83
C MET A 426 -5.25 5.31 -18.48
N ALA A 427 -5.76 6.03 -17.47
CA ALA A 427 -7.20 6.06 -17.23
C ALA A 427 -7.89 6.76 -18.40
N MET A 428 -9.12 6.35 -18.73
CA MET A 428 -9.87 6.90 -19.87
C MET A 428 -10.04 8.42 -19.75
N ASP A 429 -10.39 8.94 -18.58
CA ASP A 429 -10.59 10.40 -18.37
C ASP A 429 -9.30 11.21 -18.40
N ASP A 430 -8.14 10.57 -18.21
CA ASP A 430 -6.84 11.22 -18.29
C ASP A 430 -6.32 11.29 -19.75
N TYR A 431 -6.99 10.61 -20.70
CA TYR A 431 -6.60 10.56 -22.12
C TYR A 431 -7.19 11.72 -22.94
N PRO A 432 -6.37 12.51 -23.66
CA PRO A 432 -6.85 13.57 -24.53
C PRO A 432 -7.58 12.99 -25.75
N ILE A 433 -8.90 13.16 -25.83
CA ILE A 433 -9.75 12.59 -26.90
C ILE A 433 -9.36 13.09 -28.31
N GLU A 434 -8.82 14.31 -28.42
CA GLU A 434 -8.34 14.84 -29.71
C GLU A 434 -7.26 13.95 -30.36
N ASP A 435 -6.47 13.25 -29.55
CA ASP A 435 -5.37 12.42 -30.01
C ASP A 435 -5.86 11.01 -30.42
N LEU A 436 -7.12 10.64 -30.12
CA LEU A 436 -7.69 9.31 -30.38
C LEU A 436 -7.67 8.94 -31.88
N SER A 437 -7.86 9.91 -32.76
CA SER A 437 -7.85 9.72 -34.23
C SER A 437 -6.44 9.47 -34.80
N THR A 438 -5.40 9.77 -34.03
CA THR A 438 -3.99 9.65 -34.46
C THR A 438 -3.31 8.37 -33.99
N GLU A 439 -3.99 7.57 -33.17
CA GLU A 439 -3.48 6.29 -32.67
C GLU A 439 -3.61 5.17 -33.71
N GLU A 440 -2.69 4.19 -33.65
CA GLU A 440 -2.70 3.07 -34.60
C GLU A 440 -3.41 1.84 -34.01
N ASN A 441 -3.02 1.40 -32.81
CA ASN A 441 -3.66 0.29 -32.10
C ASN A 441 -4.10 0.75 -30.71
N ILE A 442 -5.39 0.57 -30.40
CA ILE A 442 -6.02 0.94 -29.14
C ILE A 442 -6.66 -0.28 -28.48
N VAL A 443 -6.51 -0.39 -27.16
CA VAL A 443 -7.24 -1.34 -26.33
C VAL A 443 -7.94 -0.58 -25.20
N LEU A 444 -9.23 -0.82 -25.01
CA LEU A 444 -9.99 -0.24 -23.91
C LEU A 444 -10.43 -1.32 -22.92
N ILE A 445 -10.18 -1.15 -21.63
CA ILE A 445 -10.60 -2.07 -20.57
C ILE A 445 -11.51 -1.34 -19.59
N THR A 446 -12.76 -1.76 -19.46
CA THR A 446 -13.72 -1.05 -18.58
C THR A 446 -14.52 -2.02 -17.72
N SER A 447 -14.68 -1.71 -16.44
CA SER A 447 -15.64 -2.41 -15.58
C SER A 447 -17.02 -1.78 -15.68
N THR A 448 -18.08 -2.55 -15.38
CA THR A 448 -19.43 -2.00 -15.38
C THR A 448 -19.82 -1.44 -14.01
N ALA A 449 -20.25 -0.17 -13.95
CA ALA A 449 -20.70 0.50 -12.73
C ALA A 449 -22.23 0.68 -12.70
N GLY A 450 -22.83 0.66 -11.50
CA GLY A 450 -24.22 1.06 -11.27
C GLY A 450 -25.25 0.33 -12.15
N GLN A 451 -25.91 1.08 -13.06
CA GLN A 451 -26.88 0.58 -14.04
C GLN A 451 -26.30 0.60 -15.47
N GLY A 452 -25.15 -0.04 -15.65
CA GLY A 452 -24.48 -0.12 -16.95
C GLY A 452 -23.76 1.17 -17.34
N GLU A 453 -23.33 1.95 -16.35
CA GLU A 453 -22.55 3.17 -16.53
C GLU A 453 -21.06 2.87 -16.56
N LEU A 454 -20.27 3.80 -17.11
CA LEU A 454 -18.82 3.74 -16.93
C LEU A 454 -18.42 4.07 -15.47
N PRO A 455 -17.33 3.46 -14.99
CA PRO A 455 -16.67 3.82 -13.74
C PRO A 455 -16.29 5.30 -13.73
N GLN A 456 -16.14 5.87 -12.53
CA GLN A 456 -15.95 7.31 -12.38
C GLN A 456 -14.80 7.88 -13.23
N ASN A 457 -13.70 7.14 -13.39
CA ASN A 457 -12.50 7.53 -14.15
C ASN A 457 -12.57 7.25 -15.67
N GLY A 458 -13.76 6.99 -16.21
CA GLY A 458 -14.00 6.96 -17.66
C GLY A 458 -15.27 7.71 -18.10
N ARG A 459 -16.00 8.34 -17.19
CA ARG A 459 -17.28 8.99 -17.52
C ARG A 459 -17.08 10.20 -18.42
N GLY A 460 -16.06 11.02 -18.18
CA GLY A 460 -15.75 12.19 -18.99
C GLY A 460 -15.35 11.81 -20.42
N PHE A 461 -14.54 10.77 -20.55
CA PHE A 461 -14.14 10.17 -21.81
C PHE A 461 -15.37 9.71 -22.61
N TRP A 462 -16.24 8.93 -21.96
CA TRP A 462 -17.44 8.40 -22.61
C TRP A 462 -18.41 9.49 -23.04
N GLU A 463 -18.69 10.49 -22.20
CA GLU A 463 -19.58 11.58 -22.58
C GLU A 463 -19.05 12.35 -23.81
N THR A 464 -17.73 12.49 -23.94
CA THR A 464 -17.17 13.16 -25.13
C THR A 464 -17.25 12.28 -26.38
N VAL A 465 -16.85 11.00 -26.29
CA VAL A 465 -16.87 10.06 -27.44
C VAL A 465 -18.31 9.76 -27.91
N LYS A 466 -19.25 9.68 -26.97
CA LYS A 466 -20.67 9.48 -27.25
C LYS A 466 -21.29 10.66 -28.02
N ASN A 467 -20.89 11.89 -27.70
CA ASN A 467 -21.44 13.11 -28.29
C ASN A 467 -20.65 13.63 -29.50
N ALA A 468 -19.46 13.08 -29.78
CA ALA A 468 -18.64 13.45 -30.94
C ALA A 468 -19.30 13.00 -32.25
N GLY A 469 -19.77 13.93 -33.07
CA GLY A 469 -20.42 13.66 -34.36
C GLY A 469 -19.47 13.70 -35.56
N ASP A 470 -18.28 14.24 -35.36
CA ASP A 470 -17.27 14.62 -36.36
C ASP A 470 -15.91 13.91 -36.17
N LEU A 471 -15.82 13.00 -35.18
CA LEU A 471 -14.60 12.25 -34.88
C LEU A 471 -14.44 11.07 -35.86
N ASP A 472 -13.53 11.18 -36.81
CA ASP A 472 -13.17 10.11 -37.75
C ASP A 472 -12.14 9.16 -37.13
N LEU A 473 -12.52 7.89 -36.98
CA LEU A 473 -11.70 6.81 -36.41
C LEU A 473 -11.33 5.75 -37.47
N SER A 474 -11.45 6.05 -38.77
CA SER A 474 -11.17 5.09 -39.86
C SER A 474 -9.74 4.52 -39.90
N ALA A 475 -8.79 5.21 -39.28
CA ALA A 475 -7.39 4.81 -39.20
C ALA A 475 -7.04 3.91 -38.01
N ILE A 476 -7.86 3.87 -36.95
CA ILE A 476 -7.52 3.15 -35.72
C ILE A 476 -7.90 1.67 -35.81
N LYS A 477 -7.05 0.81 -35.26
CA LYS A 477 -7.40 -0.58 -34.92
C LYS A 477 -7.70 -0.68 -33.44
N TYR A 478 -8.88 -1.13 -33.04
CA TYR A 478 -9.27 -1.14 -31.64
C TYR A 478 -9.81 -2.49 -31.16
N SER A 479 -9.68 -2.76 -29.87
CA SER A 479 -10.43 -3.83 -29.19
C SER A 479 -10.87 -3.36 -27.81
N VAL A 480 -11.99 -3.90 -27.33
CA VAL A 480 -12.53 -3.56 -26.01
C VAL A 480 -12.61 -4.83 -25.16
N PHE A 481 -12.29 -4.72 -23.87
CA PHE A 481 -12.53 -5.75 -22.87
C PHE A 481 -13.44 -5.21 -21.77
N GLY A 482 -14.56 -5.88 -21.55
CA GLY A 482 -15.50 -5.55 -20.47
C GLY A 482 -15.30 -6.45 -19.26
N LEU A 483 -15.28 -5.86 -18.07
CA LEU A 483 -15.51 -6.58 -16.82
C LEU A 483 -16.96 -6.35 -16.41
N GLY A 484 -17.73 -7.42 -16.39
CA GLY A 484 -19.15 -7.38 -16.08
C GLY A 484 -19.56 -8.61 -15.32
N ASP A 485 -20.79 -8.57 -14.84
CA ASP A 485 -21.44 -9.68 -14.16
C ASP A 485 -22.79 -9.87 -14.82
N SER A 486 -22.96 -10.99 -15.53
CA SER A 486 -24.18 -11.27 -16.32
C SER A 486 -25.43 -11.42 -15.45
N HIS A 487 -25.24 -11.58 -14.14
CA HIS A 487 -26.31 -11.74 -13.15
C HIS A 487 -26.43 -10.51 -12.23
N TYR A 488 -25.73 -9.40 -12.54
CA TYR A 488 -25.76 -8.21 -11.69
C TYR A 488 -27.12 -7.52 -11.62
N TRP A 489 -27.84 -7.56 -12.74
CA TRP A 489 -29.20 -7.07 -12.84
C TRP A 489 -30.18 -8.24 -12.91
N PRO A 490 -31.21 -8.22 -12.05
CA PRO A 490 -32.09 -9.36 -11.89
C PRO A 490 -33.17 -9.46 -12.97
N ARG A 491 -33.62 -8.32 -13.51
CA ARG A 491 -34.68 -8.29 -14.51
C ARG A 491 -34.18 -8.74 -15.87
N LYS A 492 -35.01 -9.48 -16.61
CA LYS A 492 -34.68 -9.93 -17.97
C LYS A 492 -34.43 -8.74 -18.91
N GLU A 493 -35.18 -7.65 -18.76
CA GLU A 493 -34.93 -6.40 -19.50
C GLU A 493 -33.59 -5.75 -19.13
N ASP A 494 -33.13 -5.85 -17.88
CA ASP A 494 -31.92 -5.17 -17.41
C ASP A 494 -30.62 -5.94 -17.71
N LYS A 495 -30.70 -7.16 -18.26
CA LYS A 495 -29.54 -7.90 -18.79
C LYS A 495 -28.78 -7.13 -19.87
N LEU A 496 -29.40 -6.14 -20.49
CA LEU A 496 -28.75 -5.22 -21.42
C LEU A 496 -27.60 -4.44 -20.78
N TYR A 497 -27.56 -4.30 -19.46
CA TYR A 497 -26.48 -3.61 -18.73
C TYR A 497 -25.21 -4.46 -18.56
N TYR A 498 -25.26 -5.79 -18.76
CA TYR A 498 -24.09 -6.66 -18.67
C TYR A 498 -23.01 -6.25 -19.68
N ASN A 499 -21.82 -5.89 -19.18
CA ASN A 499 -20.72 -5.36 -19.98
C ASN A 499 -21.12 -4.18 -20.88
N LYS A 500 -22.19 -3.46 -20.53
CA LYS A 500 -22.75 -2.40 -21.36
C LYS A 500 -21.73 -1.30 -21.69
N PRO A 501 -20.91 -0.79 -20.74
CA PRO A 501 -19.85 0.14 -21.08
C PRO A 501 -18.92 -0.33 -22.20
N ALA A 502 -18.50 -1.60 -22.15
CA ALA A 502 -17.64 -2.17 -23.18
C ALA A 502 -18.37 -2.32 -24.52
N LYS A 503 -19.63 -2.77 -24.50
CA LYS A 503 -20.49 -2.89 -25.69
C LYS A 503 -20.80 -1.55 -26.32
N ASP A 504 -21.10 -0.54 -25.51
CA ASP A 504 -21.42 0.81 -25.95
C ASP A 504 -20.19 1.47 -26.59
N ILE A 505 -19.00 1.31 -25.97
CA ILE A 505 -17.72 1.75 -26.55
C ILE A 505 -17.45 1.02 -27.87
N ASP A 506 -17.56 -0.30 -27.91
CA ASP A 506 -17.32 -1.08 -29.14
C ASP A 506 -18.25 -0.66 -30.28
N ALA A 507 -19.56 -0.53 -30.00
CA ALA A 507 -20.53 -0.08 -30.99
C ALA A 507 -20.27 1.35 -31.46
N ARG A 508 -19.88 2.25 -30.55
CA ARG A 508 -19.59 3.64 -30.89
C ARG A 508 -18.31 3.78 -31.71
N LEU A 509 -17.24 3.10 -31.35
CA LEU A 509 -15.99 3.13 -32.10
C LEU A 509 -16.15 2.54 -33.51
N ALA A 510 -16.93 1.46 -33.65
CA ALA A 510 -17.29 0.92 -34.96
C ALA A 510 -18.10 1.93 -35.80
N PHE A 511 -19.09 2.61 -35.19
CA PHE A 511 -19.90 3.63 -35.88
C PHE A 511 -19.06 4.82 -36.37
N LEU A 512 -18.04 5.21 -35.61
CA LEU A 512 -17.10 6.28 -35.97
C LEU A 512 -16.02 5.85 -36.97
N GLY A 513 -16.06 4.61 -37.47
CA GLY A 513 -15.18 4.11 -38.53
C GLY A 513 -14.02 3.22 -38.08
N GLY A 514 -13.85 2.98 -36.77
CA GLY A 514 -12.78 2.16 -36.21
C GLY A 514 -12.75 0.73 -36.75
N LYS A 515 -11.55 0.19 -37.01
CA LYS A 515 -11.37 -1.21 -37.43
C LYS A 515 -11.14 -2.09 -36.22
N LYS A 516 -11.78 -3.25 -36.14
CA LYS A 516 -11.55 -4.19 -35.03
C LYS A 516 -10.16 -4.83 -35.13
N LEU A 517 -9.37 -4.70 -34.06
CA LEU A 517 -8.10 -5.41 -33.86
C LEU A 517 -8.37 -6.86 -33.47
N ALA A 518 -9.28 -7.07 -32.52
CA ALA A 518 -9.84 -8.34 -32.14
C ALA A 518 -11.30 -8.14 -31.75
N ASP A 519 -12.07 -9.22 -31.64
CA ASP A 519 -13.43 -9.14 -31.14
C ASP A 519 -13.46 -8.68 -29.68
N ILE A 520 -14.58 -8.05 -29.30
CA ILE A 520 -14.81 -7.60 -27.93
C ILE A 520 -14.72 -8.78 -26.97
N GLY A 521 -13.89 -8.66 -25.93
CA GLY A 521 -13.83 -9.63 -24.85
C GLY A 521 -14.83 -9.26 -23.75
N LEU A 522 -15.61 -10.24 -23.31
CA LEU A 522 -16.63 -10.06 -22.28
C LEU A 522 -16.28 -10.94 -21.09
N GLY A 523 -15.62 -10.37 -20.08
CA GLY A 523 -15.39 -11.05 -18.81
C GLY A 523 -16.69 -11.14 -18.02
N ASP A 524 -16.98 -12.32 -17.45
CA ASP A 524 -18.12 -12.55 -16.58
C ASP A 524 -17.67 -13.02 -15.19
N ASP A 525 -18.03 -12.27 -14.15
CA ASP A 525 -17.78 -12.65 -12.75
C ASP A 525 -18.47 -13.97 -12.33
N GLN A 526 -19.38 -14.50 -13.16
CA GLN A 526 -20.09 -15.76 -12.92
C GLN A 526 -19.32 -17.02 -13.35
N ASP A 527 -18.32 -16.85 -14.21
CA ASP A 527 -17.49 -17.96 -14.69
C ASP A 527 -16.70 -18.63 -13.55
N PRO A 528 -16.19 -19.88 -13.75
CA PRO A 528 -15.43 -20.60 -12.73
C PRO A 528 -14.27 -19.78 -12.15
N ASP A 529 -13.54 -19.07 -13.01
CA ASP A 529 -12.43 -18.19 -12.65
C ASP A 529 -12.81 -16.70 -12.75
N GLY A 530 -14.10 -16.35 -12.84
CA GLY A 530 -14.59 -14.99 -13.04
C GLY A 530 -14.16 -14.39 -14.38
N TYR A 531 -13.98 -13.06 -14.43
CA TYR A 531 -13.60 -12.33 -15.64
C TYR A 531 -12.31 -12.83 -16.31
N GLN A 532 -11.47 -13.56 -15.58
CA GLN A 532 -10.23 -14.17 -16.06
C GLN A 532 -10.50 -15.21 -17.16
N THR A 533 -11.64 -15.88 -17.14
CA THR A 533 -12.04 -16.85 -18.17
C THR A 533 -12.10 -16.17 -19.53
N GLY A 534 -12.95 -15.14 -19.66
CA GLY A 534 -13.05 -14.34 -20.88
C GLY A 534 -11.76 -13.60 -21.24
N TYR A 535 -10.97 -13.15 -20.25
CA TYR A 535 -9.69 -12.49 -20.52
C TYR A 535 -8.65 -13.45 -21.11
N SER A 536 -8.60 -14.70 -20.62
CA SER A 536 -7.64 -15.71 -21.07
C SER A 536 -7.90 -16.17 -22.50
N GLU A 537 -9.15 -16.08 -22.97
CA GLU A 537 -9.52 -16.30 -24.37
C GLU A 537 -9.25 -15.07 -25.25
N TRP A 538 -9.50 -13.87 -24.71
CA TRP A 538 -9.39 -12.62 -25.46
C TRP A 538 -7.94 -12.16 -25.70
N GLU A 539 -7.10 -12.20 -24.67
CA GLU A 539 -5.74 -11.67 -24.72
C GLU A 539 -4.84 -12.33 -25.80
N PRO A 540 -4.84 -13.66 -26.01
CA PRO A 540 -4.09 -14.28 -27.10
C PRO A 540 -4.48 -13.75 -28.49
N ASN A 541 -5.75 -13.39 -28.70
CA ASN A 541 -6.22 -12.85 -29.97
C ASN A 541 -5.64 -11.46 -30.24
N ILE A 542 -5.42 -10.65 -29.19
CA ILE A 542 -4.74 -9.35 -29.30
C ILE A 542 -3.29 -9.55 -29.76
N TRP A 543 -2.58 -10.50 -29.18
CA TRP A 543 -1.19 -10.79 -29.58
C TRP A 543 -1.08 -11.30 -31.01
N LYS A 544 -2.01 -12.15 -31.43
CA LYS A 544 -2.09 -12.64 -32.81
C LYS A 544 -2.38 -11.52 -33.81
N ALA A 545 -3.31 -10.62 -33.47
CA ALA A 545 -3.67 -9.48 -34.32
C ALA A 545 -2.51 -8.47 -34.47
N LEU A 546 -1.67 -8.36 -33.44
CA LEU A 546 -0.48 -7.51 -33.43
C LEU A 546 0.78 -8.21 -33.97
N GLY A 547 0.68 -9.50 -34.35
CA GLY A 547 1.79 -10.27 -34.93
C GLY A 547 2.91 -10.62 -33.96
N VAL A 548 2.63 -10.68 -32.65
CA VAL A 548 3.61 -10.93 -31.58
C VAL A 548 3.28 -12.17 -30.72
N ASP A 549 2.55 -13.12 -31.30
CA ASP A 549 2.10 -14.35 -30.64
C ASP A 549 3.21 -15.42 -30.48
N ASN A 550 4.22 -15.43 -31.37
CA ASN A 550 5.27 -16.47 -31.42
C ASN A 550 6.63 -16.05 -30.82
N VAL A 551 6.64 -15.17 -29.81
CA VAL A 551 7.90 -14.73 -29.16
C VAL A 551 8.36 -15.79 -28.12
N GLU A 552 9.35 -16.61 -28.48
CA GLU A 552 9.96 -17.61 -27.57
C GLU A 552 10.90 -16.97 -26.53
N GLY A 553 10.97 -17.57 -25.33
CA GLY A 553 11.90 -17.14 -24.27
C GLY A 553 11.42 -15.99 -23.39
N LEU A 554 10.14 -15.61 -23.48
CA LEU A 554 9.53 -14.70 -22.50
C LEU A 554 9.52 -15.38 -21.12
N PRO A 555 10.12 -14.78 -20.08
CA PRO A 555 10.00 -15.33 -18.74
C PRO A 555 8.52 -15.29 -18.33
N ASP A 556 7.97 -16.43 -17.91
CA ASP A 556 6.67 -16.47 -17.27
C ASP A 556 6.72 -15.56 -16.03
N GLU A 557 5.87 -14.54 -16.00
CA GLU A 557 5.72 -13.72 -14.81
C GLU A 557 5.23 -14.64 -13.68
N PRO A 558 5.91 -14.67 -12.52
CA PRO A 558 5.46 -15.50 -11.42
C PRO A 558 4.03 -15.10 -11.07
N ALA A 559 3.18 -16.09 -10.81
CA ALA A 559 1.78 -15.86 -10.48
C ALA A 559 1.67 -14.81 -9.35
N PRO A 560 0.64 -13.93 -9.38
CA PRO A 560 0.46 -12.93 -8.34
C PRO A 560 0.42 -13.61 -6.97
N LEU A 561 1.19 -13.06 -6.02
CA LEU A 561 1.32 -13.62 -4.68
C LEU A 561 -0.07 -13.76 -4.05
N THR A 562 -0.44 -15.00 -3.74
CA THR A 562 -1.68 -15.27 -3.04
C THR A 562 -1.54 -14.88 -1.56
N ASN A 563 -2.66 -14.79 -0.86
CA ASN A 563 -2.65 -14.63 0.60
C ASN A 563 -1.91 -15.78 1.30
N GLU A 564 -1.88 -16.98 0.73
CA GLU A 564 -1.11 -18.09 1.29
C GLU A 564 0.40 -17.87 1.07
N ASP A 565 0.80 -17.42 -0.12
CA ASP A 565 2.21 -17.11 -0.42
C ASP A 565 2.75 -16.00 0.49
N ILE A 566 1.96 -14.94 0.70
CA ILE A 566 2.32 -13.85 1.63
C ILE A 566 2.54 -14.40 3.04
N LYS A 567 1.68 -15.31 3.53
CA LYS A 567 1.85 -15.90 4.87
C LYS A 567 3.12 -16.76 4.94
N ILE A 568 3.36 -17.61 3.94
CA ILE A 568 4.53 -18.50 3.88
C ILE A 568 5.83 -17.68 3.86
N GLN A 569 5.88 -16.62 3.05
CA GLN A 569 7.06 -15.77 2.87
C GLN A 569 7.26 -14.78 4.02
N SER A 570 6.27 -14.59 4.89
CA SER A 570 6.30 -13.57 5.94
C SER A 570 7.22 -13.87 7.12
N ASN A 571 7.80 -15.07 7.22
CA ASN A 571 8.52 -15.53 8.41
C ASN A 571 7.67 -15.36 9.69
N TYR A 572 6.56 -16.13 9.76
CA TYR A 572 5.60 -16.09 10.87
C TYR A 572 5.02 -14.69 11.14
N LEU A 573 4.53 -14.07 10.06
CA LEU A 573 3.79 -12.80 10.03
C LEU A 573 4.63 -11.52 10.18
N ARG A 574 5.96 -11.59 10.16
CA ARG A 574 6.81 -10.40 10.22
C ARG A 574 6.74 -9.55 8.95
N GLY A 575 6.87 -10.21 7.81
CA GLY A 575 6.94 -9.56 6.50
C GLY A 575 7.96 -8.43 6.49
N THR A 576 7.56 -7.29 5.95
CA THR A 576 8.35 -6.06 5.95
C THR A 576 7.75 -4.96 6.84
N ILE A 577 6.90 -5.36 7.80
CA ILE A 577 6.11 -4.41 8.62
C ILE A 577 7.03 -3.46 9.37
N ALA A 578 8.13 -3.97 9.95
CA ALA A 578 9.07 -3.15 10.71
C ALA A 578 9.78 -2.11 9.82
N GLU A 579 10.15 -2.46 8.58
CA GLU A 579 10.66 -1.50 7.60
C GLU A 579 9.59 -0.48 7.23
N GLY A 580 8.38 -0.92 6.89
CA GLY A 580 7.29 -0.05 6.45
C GLY A 580 6.84 0.96 7.51
N LEU A 581 6.94 0.61 8.80
CA LEU A 581 6.69 1.51 9.92
C LEU A 581 7.76 2.61 10.06
N ARG A 582 9.01 2.34 9.65
CA ARG A 582 10.12 3.32 9.66
C ARG A 582 10.13 4.22 8.43
N ASP A 583 9.45 3.83 7.35
CA ASP A 583 9.40 4.62 6.12
C ASP A 583 8.43 5.81 6.25
N GLU A 584 8.93 7.02 6.47
CA GLU A 584 8.09 8.21 6.65
C GLU A 584 7.63 8.86 5.32
N SER A 585 8.05 8.35 4.17
CA SER A 585 7.72 8.95 2.86
C SER A 585 6.24 8.83 2.44
N THR A 586 5.49 7.94 3.08
CA THR A 586 4.06 7.70 2.84
C THR A 586 3.35 7.37 4.13
N GLY A 587 2.07 7.73 4.24
CA GLY A 587 1.19 7.27 5.31
C GLY A 587 0.85 5.77 5.25
N ALA A 588 1.17 5.08 4.16
CA ALA A 588 0.81 3.68 3.92
C ALA A 588 1.86 2.64 4.37
N LEU A 589 1.47 1.37 4.33
CA LEU A 589 2.35 0.19 4.37
C LEU A 589 2.28 -0.56 3.03
N ALA A 590 3.28 -1.39 2.75
CA ALA A 590 3.31 -2.23 1.56
C ALA A 590 2.10 -3.19 1.50
N GLU A 591 1.64 -3.52 0.29
CA GLU A 591 0.42 -4.32 0.08
C GLU A 591 0.47 -5.70 0.76
N SER A 592 1.61 -6.38 0.72
CA SER A 592 1.84 -7.64 1.43
C SER A 592 1.66 -7.48 2.94
N ASP A 593 2.21 -6.41 3.52
CA ASP A 593 2.09 -6.08 4.94
C ASP A 593 0.66 -5.71 5.34
N LEU A 594 -0.16 -5.19 4.42
CA LEU A 594 -1.59 -4.97 4.69
C LEU A 594 -2.33 -6.26 5.01
N GLN A 595 -1.89 -7.40 4.45
CA GLN A 595 -2.47 -8.70 4.82
C GLN A 595 -1.96 -9.20 6.17
N LEU A 596 -0.67 -8.99 6.47
CA LEU A 596 -0.01 -9.48 7.69
C LEU A 596 -0.38 -8.68 8.94
N THR A 597 -0.48 -7.35 8.83
CA THR A 597 -0.90 -6.45 9.91
C THR A 597 -2.29 -6.77 10.45
N LYS A 598 -3.16 -7.40 9.64
CA LYS A 598 -4.45 -7.92 10.10
C LYS A 598 -4.29 -8.97 11.20
N PHE A 599 -3.24 -9.79 11.20
CA PHE A 599 -3.02 -10.76 12.29
C PHE A 599 -2.58 -10.09 13.59
N HIS A 600 -2.01 -8.90 13.48
CA HIS A 600 -1.63 -8.01 14.59
C HIS A 600 -2.78 -7.08 15.02
N GLY A 601 -3.99 -7.30 14.50
CA GLY A 601 -5.18 -6.58 14.93
C GLY A 601 -5.38 -5.20 14.32
N THR A 602 -4.64 -4.83 13.26
CA THR A 602 -4.78 -3.53 12.60
C THR A 602 -5.11 -3.63 11.11
N TYR A 603 -5.83 -2.65 10.58
CA TYR A 603 -6.07 -2.46 9.15
C TYR A 603 -5.64 -1.05 8.76
N MET A 604 -4.87 -0.95 7.69
CA MET A 604 -4.78 0.32 6.98
C MET A 604 -6.13 0.65 6.34
N GLN A 605 -6.48 1.92 6.44
CA GLN A 605 -7.68 2.54 5.91
C GLN A 605 -7.29 3.90 5.34
N ASP A 606 -8.23 4.54 4.67
CA ASP A 606 -8.12 5.95 4.28
C ASP A 606 -9.47 6.63 4.48
N ASP A 607 -9.43 7.96 4.57
CA ASP A 607 -10.64 8.77 4.62
C ASP A 607 -11.24 8.91 3.23
N ARG A 608 -12.27 8.13 2.94
CA ARG A 608 -12.93 8.09 1.64
C ARG A 608 -13.75 9.34 1.34
N ASP A 609 -14.09 10.16 2.33
CA ASP A 609 -14.81 11.42 2.09
C ASP A 609 -13.85 12.48 1.50
N LEU A 610 -12.54 12.40 1.82
CA LEU A 610 -11.51 13.35 1.37
C LEU A 610 -10.70 12.86 0.16
N ARG A 611 -10.94 11.63 -0.31
CA ARG A 611 -10.09 10.98 -1.31
C ARG A 611 -10.03 11.76 -2.63
N GLU A 612 -11.16 12.18 -3.16
CA GLU A 612 -11.22 12.91 -4.43
C GLU A 612 -10.59 14.30 -4.34
N GLU A 613 -10.83 15.02 -3.25
CA GLU A 613 -10.21 16.33 -3.01
C GLU A 613 -8.68 16.21 -2.94
N ARG A 614 -8.16 15.21 -2.23
CA ARG A 614 -6.72 14.97 -2.11
C ARG A 614 -6.09 14.52 -3.42
N LYS A 615 -6.79 13.66 -4.18
CA LYS A 615 -6.37 13.25 -5.52
C LYS A 615 -6.25 14.46 -6.45
N ALA A 616 -7.23 15.36 -6.42
CA ALA A 616 -7.20 16.61 -7.20
C ALA A 616 -6.03 17.54 -6.80
N GLN A 617 -5.59 17.47 -5.54
CA GLN A 617 -4.40 18.19 -5.03
C GLN A 617 -3.07 17.45 -5.31
N GLY A 618 -3.08 16.28 -5.94
CA GLY A 618 -1.88 15.45 -6.16
C GLY A 618 -1.30 14.85 -4.88
N LEU A 619 -2.11 14.75 -3.82
CA LEU A 619 -1.75 14.17 -2.53
C LEU A 619 -2.18 12.69 -2.47
N GLU A 620 -1.43 11.89 -1.72
CA GLU A 620 -1.85 10.53 -1.40
C GLU A 620 -3.16 10.52 -0.59
N PRO A 621 -3.94 9.41 -0.62
CA PRO A 621 -5.08 9.24 0.29
C PRO A 621 -4.71 9.54 1.73
N LYS A 622 -5.66 10.06 2.51
CA LYS A 622 -5.42 10.34 3.94
C LYS A 622 -5.40 9.03 4.71
N TYR A 623 -4.28 8.33 4.66
CA TYR A 623 -4.12 7.03 5.28
C TYR A 623 -4.20 7.13 6.80
N SER A 624 -4.87 6.15 7.38
CA SER A 624 -4.94 5.91 8.81
C SER A 624 -5.08 4.42 9.08
N PHE A 625 -5.09 4.03 10.34
CA PHE A 625 -5.18 2.65 10.75
C PHE A 625 -6.33 2.49 11.75
N MET A 626 -7.09 1.41 11.59
CA MET A 626 -8.00 0.94 12.63
C MET A 626 -7.36 -0.19 13.40
N ILE A 627 -7.34 -0.05 14.71
CA ILE A 627 -6.89 -1.07 15.65
C ILE A 627 -8.10 -1.72 16.31
N ARG A 628 -8.10 -3.04 16.44
CA ARG A 628 -9.13 -3.80 17.15
C ARG A 628 -8.51 -4.60 18.29
N CYS A 629 -9.17 -4.58 19.44
CA CYS A 629 -8.76 -5.38 20.59
C CYS A 629 -9.29 -6.83 20.52
N ARG A 630 -8.66 -7.71 21.30
CA ARG A 630 -9.14 -9.03 21.69
C ARG A 630 -9.58 -8.92 23.15
N LEU A 631 -10.84 -9.22 23.40
CA LEU A 631 -11.51 -9.04 24.70
C LEU A 631 -12.56 -10.15 24.86
N ALA A 632 -12.15 -11.33 25.32
CA ALA A 632 -13.04 -12.48 25.45
C ALA A 632 -14.26 -12.11 26.32
N GLY A 633 -15.47 -12.40 25.82
CA GLY A 633 -16.73 -12.07 26.49
C GLY A 633 -17.04 -10.57 26.64
N GLY A 634 -16.16 -9.67 26.16
CA GLY A 634 -16.40 -8.23 26.18
C GLY A 634 -16.23 -7.52 27.51
N VAL A 635 -15.59 -8.14 28.51
CA VAL A 635 -15.47 -7.56 29.87
C VAL A 635 -14.22 -6.68 29.98
N ALA A 636 -14.39 -5.44 30.41
CA ALA A 636 -13.32 -4.48 30.69
C ALA A 636 -13.47 -3.88 32.10
N THR A 637 -12.36 -3.74 32.82
CA THR A 637 -12.35 -3.04 34.11
C THR A 637 -12.52 -1.52 33.91
N PRO A 638 -12.90 -0.77 34.97
CA PRO A 638 -12.97 0.69 34.88
C PRO A 638 -11.62 1.33 34.49
N SER A 639 -10.49 0.82 35.04
CA SER A 639 -9.16 1.29 34.66
C SER A 639 -8.85 1.04 33.18
N GLN A 640 -9.20 -0.14 32.68
CA GLN A 640 -9.07 -0.48 31.27
C GLN A 640 -9.91 0.44 30.38
N TRP A 641 -11.15 0.75 30.77
CA TRP A 641 -11.99 1.69 30.05
C TRP A 641 -11.34 3.08 29.94
N LEU A 642 -10.81 3.61 31.05
CA LEU A 642 -10.09 4.89 31.06
C LEU A 642 -8.88 4.89 30.12
N GLN A 643 -8.13 3.81 30.08
CA GLN A 643 -6.97 3.68 29.19
C GLN A 643 -7.39 3.57 27.72
N MET A 644 -8.49 2.86 27.41
CA MET A 644 -9.05 2.83 26.05
C MET A 644 -9.55 4.21 25.61
N ASP A 645 -10.20 4.96 26.52
CA ASP A 645 -10.61 6.34 26.30
C ASP A 645 -9.40 7.24 25.97
N GLU A 646 -8.34 7.14 26.76
CA GLU A 646 -7.10 7.89 26.55
C GLU A 646 -6.45 7.56 25.19
N ILE A 647 -6.37 6.28 24.82
CA ILE A 647 -5.84 5.84 23.52
C ILE A 647 -6.65 6.43 22.37
N SER A 648 -7.98 6.44 22.48
CA SER A 648 -8.85 7.02 21.44
C SER A 648 -8.55 8.50 21.21
N SER A 649 -8.24 9.26 22.27
CA SER A 649 -7.88 10.67 22.20
C SER A 649 -6.44 10.92 21.74
N ALA A 650 -5.48 10.24 22.36
CA ALA A 650 -4.06 10.51 22.09
C ALA A 650 -3.62 10.00 20.72
N GLN A 651 -4.18 8.85 20.31
CA GLN A 651 -3.70 8.10 19.15
C GLN A 651 -4.69 8.03 17.99
N GLY A 652 -5.99 8.05 18.27
CA GLY A 652 -7.06 7.90 17.27
C GLY A 652 -7.77 9.21 16.93
N ASN A 653 -9.06 9.08 16.60
CA ASN A 653 -9.96 10.16 16.21
C ASN A 653 -10.93 10.59 17.34
N GLU A 654 -10.55 10.41 18.60
CA GLU A 654 -11.36 10.78 19.78
C GLU A 654 -12.69 10.01 19.93
N THR A 655 -12.87 8.92 19.20
CA THR A 655 -14.03 8.04 19.31
C THR A 655 -13.63 6.60 19.58
N MET A 656 -14.50 5.86 20.28
CA MET A 656 -14.40 4.41 20.39
C MET A 656 -15.58 3.76 19.68
N LYS A 657 -15.33 2.65 18.99
CA LYS A 657 -16.39 1.86 18.36
C LYS A 657 -16.53 0.51 19.05
N LEU A 658 -17.65 0.30 19.73
CA LEU A 658 -18.09 -1.00 20.25
C LEU A 658 -18.57 -1.86 19.08
N THR A 659 -18.15 -3.12 19.04
CA THR A 659 -18.36 -3.96 17.85
C THR A 659 -19.40 -5.05 18.08
N THR A 660 -19.92 -5.59 16.97
CA THR A 660 -20.77 -6.79 16.95
C THR A 660 -20.08 -8.07 17.45
N ARG A 661 -18.84 -7.96 17.94
CA ARG A 661 -18.07 -9.04 18.56
C ARG A 661 -17.51 -8.66 19.93
N GLN A 662 -18.18 -7.77 20.65
CA GLN A 662 -17.86 -7.48 22.06
C GLN A 662 -16.42 -6.99 22.25
N THR A 663 -15.97 -6.06 21.41
CA THR A 663 -14.64 -5.47 21.55
C THR A 663 -14.60 -4.04 21.04
N PHE A 664 -13.52 -3.33 21.35
CA PHE A 664 -13.23 -1.96 20.92
C PHE A 664 -12.59 -1.93 19.53
N GLN A 665 -12.86 -0.85 18.80
CA GLN A 665 -12.06 -0.38 17.68
C GLN A 665 -11.69 1.09 17.85
N PHE A 666 -10.46 1.42 17.51
CA PHE A 666 -9.96 2.78 17.41
C PHE A 666 -9.71 3.09 15.94
N HIS A 667 -10.31 4.17 15.42
CA HIS A 667 -10.14 4.60 14.04
C HIS A 667 -9.25 5.85 13.99
N GLY A 668 -8.70 6.15 12.81
CA GLY A 668 -7.93 7.39 12.59
C GLY A 668 -6.51 7.38 13.17
N VAL A 669 -5.97 6.22 13.56
CA VAL A 669 -4.59 6.14 14.07
C VAL A 669 -3.62 6.30 12.90
N VAL A 670 -2.85 7.39 12.85
CA VAL A 670 -1.86 7.59 11.78
C VAL A 670 -0.64 6.68 11.96
N LYS A 671 0.11 6.39 10.87
CA LYS A 671 1.22 5.42 10.89
C LYS A 671 2.23 5.65 12.01
N GLY A 672 2.68 6.89 12.19
CA GLY A 672 3.64 7.25 13.24
C GLY A 672 3.14 7.04 14.68
N LYS A 673 1.82 6.94 14.88
CA LYS A 673 1.18 6.68 16.18
C LYS A 673 0.83 5.21 16.41
N LEU A 674 0.96 4.36 15.39
CA LEU A 674 0.48 2.98 15.43
C LEU A 674 1.20 2.14 16.48
N ARG A 675 2.54 2.26 16.58
CA ARG A 675 3.33 1.52 17.59
C ARG A 675 2.99 1.97 19.01
N ALA A 676 2.89 3.28 19.24
CA ALA A 676 2.52 3.85 20.54
C ALA A 676 1.12 3.38 20.99
N ALA A 677 0.15 3.32 20.05
CA ALA A 677 -1.18 2.80 20.32
C ALA A 677 -1.17 1.32 20.71
N MET A 678 -0.43 0.47 19.97
CA MET A 678 -0.31 -0.96 20.28
C MET A 678 0.35 -1.20 21.67
N GLN A 679 1.38 -0.43 22.00
CA GLN A 679 2.03 -0.47 23.31
C GLN A 679 1.10 -0.02 24.43
N ALA A 680 0.31 1.03 24.21
CA ALA A 680 -0.66 1.50 25.20
C ALA A 680 -1.76 0.46 25.47
N ILE A 681 -2.27 -0.21 24.43
CA ILE A 681 -3.23 -1.32 24.59
C ILE A 681 -2.59 -2.47 25.38
N ASN A 682 -1.33 -2.82 25.10
CA ASN A 682 -0.62 -3.86 25.83
C ASN A 682 -0.40 -3.51 27.31
N ARG A 683 -0.03 -2.25 27.61
CA ARG A 683 0.09 -1.74 28.99
C ARG A 683 -1.23 -1.81 29.76
N ALA A 684 -2.37 -1.76 29.07
CA ALA A 684 -3.70 -1.96 29.64
C ALA A 684 -4.07 -3.41 29.94
N LEU A 685 -3.13 -4.35 29.77
CA LEU A 685 -3.35 -5.79 29.85
C LEU A 685 -4.44 -6.27 28.87
N MET A 686 -4.57 -5.56 27.74
CA MET A 686 -5.34 -5.98 26.58
C MET A 686 -4.39 -6.37 25.44
N SER A 687 -4.91 -7.08 24.44
CA SER A 687 -4.13 -7.49 23.28
C SER A 687 -4.89 -7.18 21.99
N THR A 688 -4.17 -7.03 20.88
CA THR A 688 -4.73 -6.92 19.52
C THR A 688 -4.38 -8.16 18.68
N ILE A 689 -3.55 -9.06 19.22
CA ILE A 689 -3.16 -10.33 18.59
C ILE A 689 -4.42 -11.11 18.20
N ALA A 690 -4.47 -11.54 16.94
CA ALA A 690 -5.57 -12.34 16.40
C ALA A 690 -6.97 -11.69 16.54
N ALA A 691 -7.06 -10.38 16.78
CA ALA A 691 -8.34 -9.66 16.69
C ALA A 691 -8.88 -9.68 15.23
N CYS A 692 -7.96 -9.83 14.27
CA CYS A 692 -8.19 -9.80 12.82
C CYS A 692 -7.41 -10.96 12.13
N GLY A 693 -7.14 -10.95 10.81
CA GLY A 693 -6.31 -12.00 10.14
C GLY A 693 -7.01 -13.32 9.75
N ASP A 694 -6.30 -14.39 9.42
CA ASP A 694 -6.90 -15.73 9.17
C ASP A 694 -6.62 -16.67 10.35
N VAL A 695 -7.23 -16.32 11.48
CA VAL A 695 -7.00 -16.89 12.82
C VAL A 695 -8.28 -16.78 13.66
N ASN A 696 -8.37 -17.47 14.80
CA ASN A 696 -9.50 -17.35 15.72
C ASN A 696 -9.69 -15.91 16.21
N ARG A 697 -10.90 -15.38 16.00
CA ARG A 697 -11.32 -14.04 16.42
C ARG A 697 -11.65 -13.98 17.90
N ASN A 698 -12.04 -12.78 18.35
CA ASN A 698 -12.59 -12.59 19.69
C ASN A 698 -13.70 -13.62 19.98
N VAL A 699 -13.59 -14.36 21.07
CA VAL A 699 -14.61 -15.32 21.51
C VAL A 699 -15.68 -14.56 22.27
N MET A 700 -16.92 -14.64 21.78
CA MET A 700 -18.06 -13.95 22.37
C MET A 700 -18.74 -14.80 23.44
N CYS A 701 -19.40 -14.16 24.38
CA CYS A 701 -20.24 -14.79 25.41
C CYS A 701 -21.42 -13.86 25.69
N SER A 702 -22.64 -14.37 25.90
CA SER A 702 -23.78 -13.55 26.31
C SER A 702 -23.41 -12.59 27.43
N SER A 703 -23.80 -11.33 27.33
CA SER A 703 -23.30 -10.26 28.23
C SER A 703 -24.09 -10.13 29.52
N LEU A 704 -25.35 -10.62 29.54
CA LEU A 704 -26.33 -10.41 30.61
C LEU A 704 -26.03 -11.27 31.86
N PRO A 705 -25.71 -10.67 33.02
CA PRO A 705 -25.40 -11.38 34.27
C PRO A 705 -26.62 -11.72 35.15
N GLU A 706 -27.83 -11.82 34.61
CA GLU A 706 -29.04 -12.08 35.43
C GLU A 706 -28.93 -13.37 36.27
N LEU A 707 -28.18 -14.35 35.74
CA LEU A 707 -27.77 -15.56 36.42
C LEU A 707 -26.26 -15.49 36.69
N SER A 708 -25.83 -14.56 37.50
CA SER A 708 -24.44 -14.12 37.72
C SER A 708 -23.45 -15.26 37.97
N THR A 709 -23.84 -16.29 38.73
CA THR A 709 -23.03 -17.47 39.04
C THR A 709 -22.87 -18.35 37.80
N TYR A 710 -23.98 -18.73 37.17
CA TYR A 710 -23.99 -19.51 35.94
C TYR A 710 -23.30 -18.79 34.78
N HIS A 711 -23.55 -17.49 34.64
CA HIS A 711 -22.89 -16.58 33.70
C HIS A 711 -21.38 -16.58 33.91
N SER A 712 -20.90 -16.48 35.16
CA SER A 712 -19.47 -16.46 35.44
C SER A 712 -18.76 -17.76 35.03
N GLU A 713 -19.43 -18.90 35.16
CA GLU A 713 -18.92 -20.20 34.71
C GLU A 713 -18.84 -20.26 33.18
N VAL A 714 -19.89 -19.81 32.49
CA VAL A 714 -19.92 -19.76 31.02
C VAL A 714 -18.87 -18.78 30.47
N HIS A 715 -18.76 -17.60 31.09
CA HIS A 715 -17.77 -16.60 30.74
C HIS A 715 -16.33 -17.14 30.92
N ALA A 716 -16.08 -17.89 32.00
CA ALA A 716 -14.79 -18.54 32.23
C ALA A 716 -14.41 -19.51 31.09
N VAL A 717 -15.39 -20.26 30.56
CA VAL A 717 -15.17 -21.12 29.38
C VAL A 717 -14.85 -20.29 28.13
N SER A 718 -15.51 -19.14 27.93
CA SER A 718 -15.21 -18.25 26.79
C SER A 718 -13.75 -17.74 26.82
N LYS A 719 -13.25 -17.41 28.01
CA LYS A 719 -11.85 -17.03 28.23
C LYS A 719 -10.91 -18.22 28.00
N LEU A 720 -11.23 -19.39 28.54
CA LEU A 720 -10.46 -20.62 28.33
C LEU A 720 -10.30 -20.92 26.83
N ILE A 721 -11.39 -20.84 26.05
CA ILE A 721 -11.34 -21.05 24.58
C ILE A 721 -10.50 -19.95 23.91
N SER A 722 -10.66 -18.69 24.30
CA SER A 722 -9.89 -17.57 23.73
C SER A 722 -8.39 -17.76 23.96
N ASP A 723 -7.99 -18.11 25.17
CA ASP A 723 -6.59 -18.24 25.58
C ASP A 723 -5.97 -19.50 24.95
N HIS A 724 -6.73 -20.60 24.93
CA HIS A 724 -6.30 -21.88 24.32
C HIS A 724 -6.03 -21.79 22.81
N LEU A 725 -6.80 -20.94 22.09
CA LEU A 725 -6.68 -20.77 20.64
C LEU A 725 -5.86 -19.54 20.24
N LEU A 726 -5.09 -18.96 21.15
CA LEU A 726 -4.21 -17.81 20.87
C LEU A 726 -2.98 -18.29 20.09
N PRO A 727 -2.55 -17.60 19.01
CA PRO A 727 -1.36 -18.00 18.26
C PRO A 727 -0.08 -17.81 19.08
N ALA A 728 0.86 -18.73 18.94
CA ALA A 728 2.14 -18.70 19.66
C ALA A 728 3.19 -17.90 18.85
N THR A 729 2.95 -16.59 18.71
CA THR A 729 3.76 -15.70 17.86
C THR A 729 4.67 -14.76 18.66
N THR A 730 5.97 -14.76 18.32
CA THR A 730 6.97 -13.80 18.79
C THR A 730 6.96 -12.50 17.97
N ALA A 731 6.53 -12.54 16.71
CA ALA A 731 6.52 -11.43 15.77
C ALA A 731 5.78 -10.20 16.30
N TYR A 732 4.65 -10.39 16.99
CA TYR A 732 3.91 -9.29 17.60
C TYR A 732 4.75 -8.51 18.61
N HIS A 733 5.44 -9.21 19.51
CA HIS A 733 6.26 -8.58 20.54
C HIS A 733 7.48 -7.89 19.90
N GLU A 734 8.08 -8.52 18.89
CA GLU A 734 9.24 -7.97 18.19
C GLU A 734 8.95 -6.68 17.41
N ILE A 735 7.78 -6.58 16.78
CA ILE A 735 7.42 -5.42 15.97
C ILE A 735 6.88 -4.29 16.83
N TRP A 736 5.98 -4.61 17.77
CA TRP A 736 5.20 -3.58 18.47
C TRP A 736 5.76 -3.21 19.83
N LEU A 737 6.39 -4.15 20.55
CA LEU A 737 6.70 -4.00 21.98
C LEU A 737 8.20 -3.85 22.31
N LYS A 738 9.12 -3.98 21.35
CA LYS A 738 10.53 -3.61 21.55
C LYS A 738 10.66 -2.15 22.00
N ASP A 739 11.69 -1.84 22.78
CA ASP A 739 12.02 -0.46 23.17
C ASP A 739 12.77 0.31 22.05
N GLU A 740 13.06 1.59 22.28
CA GLU A 740 13.78 2.46 21.34
C GLU A 740 15.28 2.14 21.26
N ASN A 741 15.82 1.37 22.21
CA ASN A 741 17.24 0.97 22.27
C ASN A 741 17.49 -0.42 21.66
N ASP A 742 16.47 -1.01 21.02
CA ASP A 742 16.51 -2.35 20.41
C ASP A 742 16.86 -3.48 21.41
N ASN A 743 16.66 -3.23 22.71
CA ASN A 743 16.82 -4.27 23.70
C ASN A 743 15.60 -5.20 23.63
N LYS A 744 15.88 -6.50 23.48
CA LYS A 744 14.84 -7.54 23.53
C LYS A 744 14.18 -7.49 24.91
N VAL A 745 12.93 -7.03 24.97
CA VAL A 745 12.05 -7.38 26.09
C VAL A 745 11.72 -8.85 25.90
N GLN A 746 12.50 -9.71 26.56
CA GLN A 746 12.38 -11.15 26.46
C GLN A 746 11.11 -11.58 27.20
N VAL A 747 10.02 -11.78 26.46
CA VAL A 747 8.76 -12.34 26.99
C VAL A 747 8.62 -13.77 26.49
N ALA A 748 9.36 -14.66 27.16
CA ALA A 748 9.32 -16.13 27.08
C ALA A 748 9.79 -16.83 25.76
N GLY A 749 10.59 -17.89 25.94
CA GLY A 749 10.92 -18.93 24.95
C GLY A 749 12.31 -18.81 24.32
N ASP A 750 13.21 -19.74 24.64
CA ASP A 750 14.48 -19.97 23.92
C ASP A 750 14.25 -20.64 22.56
N ALA A 751 13.26 -20.18 21.79
CA ALA A 751 12.97 -20.74 20.48
C ALA A 751 13.90 -20.10 19.44
N VAL A 752 14.95 -20.84 19.06
CA VAL A 752 15.86 -20.49 17.95
C VAL A 752 15.12 -20.48 16.60
N VAL A 753 13.93 -21.10 16.54
CA VAL A 753 13.03 -21.16 15.37
C VAL A 753 11.59 -21.00 15.86
N ASP A 754 10.83 -20.07 15.27
CA ASP A 754 9.40 -19.91 15.58
C ASP A 754 8.59 -21.13 15.16
N HIS A 755 7.62 -21.50 16.01
CA HIS A 755 6.76 -22.65 15.80
C HIS A 755 5.33 -22.34 16.23
N GLU A 756 4.39 -22.44 15.30
CA GLU A 756 2.95 -22.27 15.55
C GLU A 756 2.26 -23.64 15.65
N PRO A 757 2.03 -24.20 16.86
CA PRO A 757 1.62 -25.60 17.04
C PRO A 757 0.22 -25.89 16.51
N LEU A 758 -0.70 -24.94 16.62
CA LEU A 758 -2.08 -25.10 16.15
C LEU A 758 -2.27 -24.64 14.71
N TYR A 759 -1.67 -23.49 14.37
CA TYR A 759 -1.94 -22.78 13.13
C TYR A 759 -1.02 -23.18 11.99
N GLY A 760 0.19 -23.67 12.30
CA GLY A 760 1.24 -23.91 11.31
C GLY A 760 1.69 -22.61 10.60
N PRO A 761 2.59 -22.73 9.62
CA PRO A 761 3.15 -21.56 8.92
C PRO A 761 2.11 -20.80 8.08
N THR A 762 1.02 -21.47 7.68
CA THR A 762 -0.02 -20.90 6.82
C THR A 762 -1.24 -20.42 7.58
N TYR A 763 -1.31 -20.58 8.90
CA TYR A 763 -2.51 -20.27 9.68
C TYR A 763 -3.79 -20.92 9.09
N LEU A 764 -4.99 -20.39 9.39
CA LEU A 764 -6.24 -20.89 8.82
C LEU A 764 -6.44 -20.40 7.37
N PRO A 765 -7.29 -21.07 6.58
CA PRO A 765 -7.69 -20.57 5.25
C PRO A 765 -8.41 -19.22 5.30
N ARG A 766 -9.16 -18.99 6.40
CA ARG A 766 -9.94 -17.77 6.60
C ARG A 766 -10.20 -17.50 8.08
N LYS A 767 -10.80 -16.33 8.37
CA LYS A 767 -11.30 -15.97 9.71
C LYS A 767 -12.16 -17.07 10.33
N PHE A 768 -11.93 -17.35 11.62
CA PHE A 768 -12.67 -18.33 12.40
C PHE A 768 -13.31 -17.64 13.61
N LYS A 769 -14.59 -17.89 13.87
CA LYS A 769 -15.39 -17.15 14.84
C LYS A 769 -16.12 -18.10 15.76
N ILE A 770 -15.98 -17.88 17.06
CA ILE A 770 -16.64 -18.64 18.12
C ILE A 770 -17.54 -17.70 18.92
N THR A 771 -18.68 -18.21 19.37
CA THR A 771 -19.58 -17.50 20.27
C THR A 771 -20.27 -18.46 21.25
N ILE A 772 -20.65 -17.93 22.40
CA ILE A 772 -21.43 -18.65 23.42
C ILE A 772 -22.71 -17.87 23.73
N ALA A 773 -23.85 -18.54 23.63
CA ALA A 773 -25.15 -18.01 24.04
C ALA A 773 -25.63 -18.67 25.34
N ILE A 774 -26.27 -17.89 26.19
CA ILE A 774 -26.86 -18.33 27.46
C ILE A 774 -28.38 -18.20 27.35
N PRO A 775 -29.11 -19.33 27.16
CA PRO A 775 -30.56 -19.35 27.18
C PRO A 775 -31.14 -18.68 28.45
N PRO A 776 -32.24 -17.91 28.34
CA PRO A 776 -33.07 -17.76 27.14
C PRO A 776 -32.63 -16.65 26.16
N HIS A 777 -31.43 -16.10 26.27
CA HIS A 777 -30.97 -15.00 25.41
C HIS A 777 -29.99 -15.47 24.32
N ASN A 778 -30.19 -14.97 23.10
CA ASN A 778 -29.30 -15.15 21.96
C ASN A 778 -28.73 -13.80 21.47
N ASP A 779 -28.37 -12.93 22.41
CA ASP A 779 -27.73 -11.61 22.20
C ASP A 779 -26.40 -11.68 21.40
N THR A 780 -25.81 -12.88 21.31
CA THR A 780 -24.58 -13.13 20.55
C THR A 780 -24.79 -13.63 19.13
N ASP A 781 -26.02 -13.91 18.70
CA ASP A 781 -26.33 -14.57 17.43
C ASP A 781 -25.56 -15.89 17.23
N VAL A 782 -25.84 -16.88 18.08
CA VAL A 782 -25.14 -18.18 18.12
C VAL A 782 -25.09 -18.89 16.76
N TYR A 783 -26.11 -18.68 15.93
CA TYR A 783 -26.22 -19.28 14.60
C TYR A 783 -25.32 -18.67 13.52
N ALA A 784 -24.73 -17.49 13.75
CA ALA A 784 -24.00 -16.73 12.73
C ALA A 784 -22.50 -17.09 12.58
N HIS A 785 -22.02 -18.03 13.40
CA HIS A 785 -20.61 -18.21 13.74
C HIS A 785 -20.06 -19.56 13.29
N ASP A 786 -18.74 -19.65 13.07
CA ASP A 786 -18.12 -20.92 12.69
C ASP A 786 -18.41 -21.96 13.79
N ILE A 787 -18.24 -21.60 15.07
CA ILE A 787 -18.73 -22.38 16.21
C ILE A 787 -19.72 -21.54 17.01
N GLY A 788 -20.89 -22.12 17.29
CA GLY A 788 -21.85 -21.61 18.26
C GLY A 788 -21.97 -22.59 19.43
N LEU A 789 -21.83 -22.11 20.66
CA LEU A 789 -22.02 -22.91 21.87
C LEU A 789 -23.28 -22.42 22.60
N ILE A 790 -24.22 -23.31 22.86
CA ILE A 790 -25.42 -22.99 23.65
C ILE A 790 -25.23 -23.60 25.03
N ALA A 791 -25.11 -22.76 26.06
CA ALA A 791 -24.87 -23.20 27.42
C ALA A 791 -26.08 -23.96 27.99
N ILE A 792 -25.82 -25.13 28.58
CA ILE A 792 -26.84 -25.98 29.20
C ILE A 792 -26.65 -25.99 30.71
N LYS A 793 -27.71 -25.57 31.41
CA LYS A 793 -27.79 -25.55 32.87
C LYS A 793 -28.10 -26.94 33.40
N GLY A 794 -27.31 -27.40 34.37
CA GLY A 794 -27.54 -28.65 35.10
C GLY A 794 -28.69 -28.54 36.09
N ALA A 795 -29.10 -29.68 36.64
CA ALA A 795 -30.15 -29.74 37.67
C ALA A 795 -29.75 -29.04 38.99
N ASP A 796 -28.45 -28.92 39.24
CA ASP A 796 -27.84 -28.19 40.35
C ASP A 796 -27.78 -26.67 40.12
N GLY A 797 -28.17 -26.21 38.93
CA GLY A 797 -28.15 -24.82 38.53
C GLY A 797 -26.81 -24.30 37.99
N HIS A 798 -25.79 -25.16 37.91
CA HIS A 798 -24.46 -24.86 37.39
C HIS A 798 -24.33 -25.21 35.90
N LEU A 799 -23.21 -24.83 35.28
CA LEU A 799 -22.90 -25.18 33.90
C LEU A 799 -22.51 -26.66 33.75
N ASP A 800 -23.38 -27.42 33.11
CA ASP A 800 -23.12 -28.84 32.82
C ASP A 800 -22.33 -28.98 31.51
N GLY A 801 -22.75 -28.28 30.45
CA GLY A 801 -22.03 -28.29 29.18
C GLY A 801 -22.68 -27.47 28.08
N PHE A 802 -22.42 -27.84 26.83
CA PHE A 802 -22.83 -27.08 25.66
C PHE A 802 -23.42 -27.96 24.58
N ASN A 803 -24.51 -27.50 23.97
CA ASN A 803 -24.83 -27.92 22.60
C ASN A 803 -23.91 -27.18 21.64
N VAL A 804 -23.32 -27.91 20.69
CA VAL A 804 -22.33 -27.41 19.74
C VAL A 804 -22.94 -27.28 18.37
N LEU A 805 -22.93 -26.06 17.83
CA LEU A 805 -23.32 -25.74 16.47
C LEU A 805 -22.08 -25.42 15.62
N VAL A 806 -22.07 -25.81 14.35
CA VAL A 806 -20.96 -25.52 13.42
C VAL A 806 -21.39 -25.00 12.05
N GLY A 807 -20.54 -24.20 11.41
CA GLY A 807 -20.69 -23.83 10.01
C GLY A 807 -21.55 -22.59 9.77
N GLY A 808 -21.72 -21.71 10.76
CA GLY A 808 -22.39 -20.42 10.54
C GLY A 808 -21.48 -19.40 9.84
N GLY A 809 -22.05 -18.53 9.00
CA GLY A 809 -21.25 -17.46 8.39
C GLY A 809 -22.01 -16.53 7.45
N MET A 810 -21.86 -15.22 7.70
CA MET A 810 -22.61 -14.15 7.04
C MET A 810 -21.99 -13.58 5.75
N GLY A 811 -20.78 -13.98 5.34
CA GLY A 811 -20.13 -13.33 4.19
C GLY A 811 -20.74 -13.77 2.85
N VAL A 812 -21.20 -12.82 2.04
CA VAL A 812 -21.77 -13.03 0.69
C VAL A 812 -21.06 -12.11 -0.30
N THR A 813 -21.04 -12.48 -1.57
CA THR A 813 -20.70 -11.59 -2.68
C THR A 813 -21.97 -11.34 -3.48
N HIS A 814 -22.29 -10.07 -3.76
CA HIS A 814 -23.47 -9.74 -4.56
C HIS A 814 -23.46 -10.50 -5.88
N ASN A 815 -24.64 -11.00 -6.27
CA ASN A 815 -24.92 -11.73 -7.50
C ASN A 815 -24.12 -13.02 -7.72
N ASN A 816 -23.22 -13.41 -6.82
CA ASN A 816 -22.55 -14.70 -6.89
C ASN A 816 -23.36 -15.72 -6.08
N LYS A 817 -24.20 -16.48 -6.77
CA LYS A 817 -25.07 -17.50 -6.15
C LYS A 817 -24.29 -18.64 -5.49
N LYS A 818 -23.01 -18.85 -5.85
CA LYS A 818 -22.10 -19.81 -5.17
C LYS A 818 -21.72 -19.35 -3.76
N THR A 819 -21.98 -18.08 -3.41
CA THR A 819 -21.80 -17.55 -2.07
C THR A 819 -23.14 -17.23 -1.41
N TYR A 820 -23.36 -17.73 -0.20
CA TYR A 820 -24.64 -17.59 0.50
C TYR A 820 -24.41 -17.50 2.01
N PRO A 821 -25.23 -16.76 2.78
CA PRO A 821 -25.14 -16.80 4.22
C PRO A 821 -25.63 -18.16 4.73
N ARG A 822 -25.10 -18.62 5.87
CA ARG A 822 -25.45 -19.94 6.43
C ARG A 822 -25.62 -19.82 7.94
N THR A 823 -26.70 -20.40 8.49
CA THR A 823 -26.84 -20.68 9.93
C THR A 823 -26.02 -21.92 10.29
N SER A 824 -25.59 -22.04 11.54
CA SER A 824 -24.84 -23.22 11.99
C SER A 824 -25.74 -24.44 12.19
N SER A 825 -25.18 -25.63 12.01
CA SER A 825 -25.83 -26.95 12.15
C SER A 825 -25.45 -27.60 13.47
N MET A 826 -26.38 -28.31 14.10
CA MET A 826 -26.16 -29.00 15.39
C MET A 826 -25.28 -30.24 15.23
N LEU A 827 -24.22 -30.36 16.03
CA LEU A 827 -23.38 -31.58 16.10
C LEU A 827 -23.77 -32.50 17.25
N GLY A 828 -24.20 -31.91 18.38
CA GLY A 828 -24.51 -32.64 19.61
C GLY A 828 -24.10 -31.87 20.86
N TYR A 829 -24.09 -32.57 21.99
CA TYR A 829 -23.75 -32.05 23.29
C TYR A 829 -22.34 -32.49 23.73
N VAL A 830 -21.62 -31.61 24.42
CA VAL A 830 -20.34 -31.90 25.08
C VAL A 830 -20.26 -31.32 26.49
N PRO A 831 -19.57 -31.98 27.44
CA PRO A 831 -19.35 -31.45 28.79
C PRO A 831 -18.56 -30.12 28.78
N ALA A 832 -18.85 -29.24 29.73
CA ALA A 832 -18.25 -27.89 29.77
C ALA A 832 -16.71 -27.91 29.78
N LYS A 833 -16.12 -28.85 30.52
CA LYS A 833 -14.67 -29.03 30.65
C LYS A 833 -13.98 -29.35 29.32
N GLN A 834 -14.70 -29.95 28.38
CA GLN A 834 -14.15 -30.39 27.08
C GLN A 834 -14.38 -29.38 25.96
N ALA A 835 -15.13 -28.30 26.19
CA ALA A 835 -15.54 -27.35 25.16
C ALA A 835 -14.35 -26.74 24.38
N HIS A 836 -13.26 -26.39 25.07
CA HIS A 836 -12.06 -25.81 24.45
C HIS A 836 -11.31 -26.80 23.55
N ILE A 837 -11.21 -28.08 23.96
CA ILE A 837 -10.62 -29.15 23.13
C ILE A 837 -11.49 -29.40 21.90
N VAL A 838 -12.82 -29.45 22.07
CA VAL A 838 -13.75 -29.64 20.94
C VAL A 838 -13.64 -28.48 19.95
N CYS A 839 -13.56 -27.23 20.43
CA CYS A 839 -13.35 -26.06 19.57
C CYS A 839 -12.02 -26.12 18.81
N GLU A 840 -10.94 -26.57 19.47
CA GLU A 840 -9.66 -26.82 18.82
C GLU A 840 -9.80 -27.84 17.69
N LYS A 841 -10.41 -29.01 17.95
CA LYS A 841 -10.51 -30.07 16.93
C LYS A 841 -11.37 -29.65 15.75
N ILE A 842 -12.47 -28.92 15.97
CA ILE A 842 -13.26 -28.33 14.89
C ILE A 842 -12.40 -27.34 14.06
N MET A 843 -11.59 -26.50 14.71
CA MET A 843 -10.69 -25.58 14.03
C MET A 843 -9.62 -26.32 13.22
N LEU A 844 -9.07 -27.43 13.72
CA LEU A 844 -8.09 -28.26 13.01
C LEU A 844 -8.70 -28.90 11.75
N VAL A 845 -9.93 -29.43 11.83
CA VAL A 845 -10.64 -29.92 10.64
C VAL A 845 -10.79 -28.80 9.61
N GLN A 846 -11.14 -27.57 10.02
CA GLN A 846 -11.21 -26.44 9.11
C GLN A 846 -9.83 -26.02 8.55
N ARG A 847 -8.77 -26.10 9.36
CA ARG A 847 -7.39 -25.77 8.93
C ARG A 847 -6.94 -26.70 7.81
N ASP A 848 -7.26 -27.99 7.94
CA ASP A 848 -6.74 -29.07 7.10
C ASP A 848 -7.59 -29.29 5.85
N HIS A 849 -8.89 -28.98 5.91
CA HIS A 849 -9.82 -29.25 4.81
C HIS A 849 -10.50 -28.02 4.19
N GLY A 850 -10.36 -26.83 4.79
CA GLY A 850 -10.93 -25.62 4.20
C GLY A 850 -10.21 -25.20 2.92
N ASP A 851 -10.97 -24.72 1.94
CA ASP A 851 -10.43 -24.28 0.65
C ASP A 851 -9.43 -23.12 0.81
N ARG A 852 -8.21 -23.30 0.32
CA ARG A 852 -7.15 -22.29 0.28
C ARG A 852 -6.92 -21.69 -1.10
N LYS A 853 -7.52 -22.27 -2.14
CA LYS A 853 -7.44 -21.79 -3.53
C LYS A 853 -8.46 -20.68 -3.75
N ASN A 854 -9.73 -20.90 -3.37
CA ASN A 854 -10.76 -19.88 -3.49
C ASN A 854 -11.12 -19.26 -2.14
N ARG A 855 -10.61 -18.05 -1.89
CA ARG A 855 -10.85 -17.31 -0.65
C ARG A 855 -12.33 -16.97 -0.39
N LYS A 856 -13.16 -16.85 -1.43
CA LYS A 856 -14.62 -16.64 -1.28
C LYS A 856 -15.33 -17.91 -0.77
N HIS A 857 -14.71 -19.08 -0.96
CA HIS A 857 -15.16 -20.40 -0.53
C HIS A 857 -14.42 -20.94 0.72
N ALA A 858 -13.43 -20.20 1.25
CA ALA A 858 -12.54 -20.64 2.32
C ALA A 858 -13.13 -20.70 3.75
N ARG A 859 -14.40 -20.32 3.96
CA ARG A 859 -15.03 -20.31 5.30
C ARG A 859 -15.61 -21.67 5.63
N MET A 860 -15.61 -22.03 6.92
CA MET A 860 -16.04 -23.35 7.39
C MET A 860 -17.48 -23.71 7.00
N LYS A 861 -18.35 -22.71 6.79
CA LYS A 861 -19.70 -22.96 6.26
C LYS A 861 -19.71 -23.76 4.96
N TYR A 862 -18.76 -23.52 4.06
CA TYR A 862 -18.65 -24.25 2.80
C TYR A 862 -18.01 -25.61 3.01
N THR A 863 -16.95 -25.69 3.82
CA THR A 863 -16.36 -26.98 4.22
C THR A 863 -17.39 -27.94 4.80
N VAL A 864 -18.30 -27.45 5.66
CA VAL A 864 -19.40 -28.25 6.23
C VAL A 864 -20.41 -28.66 5.16
N ASP A 865 -20.74 -27.78 4.22
CA ASP A 865 -21.70 -28.07 3.15
C ASP A 865 -21.15 -29.02 2.08
N ASP A 866 -19.85 -28.92 1.76
CA ASP A 866 -19.14 -29.78 0.81
C ASP A 866 -18.98 -31.20 1.35
N MET A 867 -18.68 -31.33 2.64
CA MET A 867 -18.53 -32.64 3.30
C MET A 867 -19.87 -33.26 3.67
N GLY A 868 -20.86 -32.43 4.01
CA GLY A 868 -22.02 -32.84 4.80
C GLY A 868 -21.73 -32.85 6.30
N VAL A 869 -22.76 -32.56 7.10
CA VAL A 869 -22.66 -32.38 8.56
C VAL A 869 -22.14 -33.64 9.25
N ASP A 870 -22.62 -34.82 8.88
CA ASP A 870 -22.24 -36.10 9.50
C ASP A 870 -20.77 -36.46 9.23
N VAL A 871 -20.31 -36.24 7.99
CA VAL A 871 -18.90 -36.48 7.62
C VAL A 871 -17.98 -35.51 8.35
N PHE A 872 -18.38 -34.23 8.44
CA PHE A 872 -17.64 -33.24 9.22
C PHE A 872 -17.57 -33.63 10.70
N LYS A 873 -18.70 -34.04 11.30
CA LYS A 873 -18.77 -34.55 12.68
C LYS A 873 -17.80 -35.72 12.88
N GLY A 874 -17.83 -36.72 12.00
CA GLY A 874 -16.93 -37.88 12.08
C GLY A 874 -15.45 -37.51 12.03
N LYS A 875 -15.07 -36.52 11.21
CA LYS A 875 -13.68 -36.00 11.17
C LYS A 875 -13.27 -35.33 12.46
N VAL A 876 -14.18 -34.59 13.11
CA VAL A 876 -13.92 -33.98 14.42
C VAL A 876 -13.75 -35.07 15.47
N GLU A 877 -14.65 -36.05 15.52
CA GLU A 877 -14.59 -37.16 16.47
C GLU A 877 -13.34 -38.03 16.32
N ALA A 878 -12.82 -38.17 15.10
CA ALA A 878 -11.56 -38.86 14.83
C ALA A 878 -10.33 -38.15 15.44
N LEU A 879 -10.43 -36.85 15.75
CA LEU A 879 -9.37 -36.07 16.41
C LEU A 879 -9.57 -35.96 17.94
N LEU A 880 -10.71 -36.41 18.46
CA LEU A 880 -11.00 -36.44 19.89
C LEU A 880 -10.50 -37.74 20.50
N SER A 881 -10.24 -37.74 21.82
CA SER A 881 -9.95 -38.97 22.57
C SER A 881 -11.07 -39.99 22.41
N GLU A 882 -10.77 -41.28 22.51
CA GLU A 882 -11.76 -42.37 22.34
C GLU A 882 -12.95 -42.23 23.31
N ASP A 883 -12.71 -41.69 24.51
CA ASP A 883 -13.75 -41.48 25.54
C ASP A 883 -14.64 -40.24 25.31
N LEU A 884 -14.37 -39.43 24.27
CA LEU A 884 -15.08 -38.18 24.01
C LEU A 884 -15.76 -38.22 22.64
N ARG A 885 -17.09 -38.25 22.65
CA ARG A 885 -17.97 -38.17 21.47
C ARG A 885 -19.11 -37.19 21.72
N PHE A 886 -19.73 -36.71 20.65
CA PHE A 886 -20.90 -35.84 20.78
C PHE A 886 -22.10 -36.66 21.26
N ALA A 887 -22.65 -36.31 22.42
CA ALA A 887 -23.91 -36.87 22.88
C ALA A 887 -25.11 -36.19 22.17
N GLU A 888 -26.32 -36.71 22.41
CA GLU A 888 -27.54 -36.07 21.90
C GLU A 888 -27.68 -34.62 22.40
N PRO A 889 -28.12 -33.67 21.56
CA PRO A 889 -28.39 -32.31 21.97
C PRO A 889 -29.39 -32.25 23.12
N ARG A 890 -29.16 -31.31 24.05
CA ARG A 890 -30.06 -31.10 25.19
C ARG A 890 -31.09 -30.01 24.89
N PRO A 891 -32.29 -30.03 25.52
CA PRO A 891 -33.30 -29.01 25.30
C PRO A 891 -32.84 -27.61 25.69
N PHE A 892 -33.24 -26.60 24.91
CA PHE A 892 -33.06 -25.19 25.20
C PHE A 892 -34.18 -24.36 24.54
N LYS A 893 -34.35 -23.12 24.97
CA LYS A 893 -35.28 -22.16 24.36
C LYS A 893 -34.64 -20.76 24.36
N PHE A 894 -34.82 -20.00 23.29
CA PHE A 894 -34.50 -18.58 23.26
C PHE A 894 -35.78 -17.76 23.24
N ASP A 895 -35.83 -16.72 24.07
CA ASP A 895 -36.94 -15.76 24.15
C ASP A 895 -36.56 -14.40 23.54
N SER A 896 -35.27 -14.06 23.43
CA SER A 896 -34.82 -12.78 22.87
C SER A 896 -33.46 -12.88 22.15
N ASN A 897 -33.24 -12.00 21.17
CA ASN A 897 -31.94 -11.72 20.53
C ASN A 897 -31.40 -10.32 20.89
N VAL A 898 -32.21 -9.51 21.57
CA VAL A 898 -31.91 -8.12 21.91
C VAL A 898 -31.41 -8.04 23.35
N ASP A 899 -30.59 -7.04 23.64
CA ASP A 899 -30.10 -6.78 25.00
C ASP A 899 -31.26 -6.35 25.93
N THR A 900 -31.15 -6.67 27.22
CA THR A 900 -32.10 -6.18 28.24
C THR A 900 -31.68 -4.79 28.71
N PHE A 901 -32.45 -3.75 28.34
CA PHE A 901 -32.15 -2.35 28.68
C PHE A 901 -32.65 -1.96 30.08
N GLY A 902 -31.89 -1.09 30.75
CA GLY A 902 -32.25 -0.60 32.08
C GLY A 902 -31.57 -1.37 33.23
N TRP A 903 -32.05 -1.11 34.46
CA TRP A 903 -31.52 -1.71 35.68
C TRP A 903 -32.06 -3.12 35.90
N ILE A 904 -31.15 -4.05 36.23
CA ILE A 904 -31.46 -5.41 36.66
C ILE A 904 -30.64 -5.72 37.91
N LYS A 905 -31.20 -6.49 38.82
CA LYS A 905 -30.51 -7.01 40.00
C LYS A 905 -30.36 -8.52 39.86
N ASP A 906 -29.13 -9.00 40.01
CA ASP A 906 -28.83 -10.42 39.89
C ASP A 906 -29.07 -11.19 41.20
N GLU A 907 -28.90 -12.51 41.17
CA GLU A 907 -29.11 -13.38 42.33
C GLU A 907 -28.06 -13.19 43.45
N LYS A 908 -26.97 -12.47 43.18
CA LYS A 908 -25.95 -12.09 44.18
C LYS A 908 -26.24 -10.72 44.81
N GLY A 909 -27.32 -10.06 44.40
CA GLY A 909 -27.70 -8.73 44.87
C GLY A 909 -26.88 -7.59 44.25
N LEU A 910 -26.16 -7.83 43.15
CA LEU A 910 -25.47 -6.80 42.39
C LEU A 910 -26.38 -6.19 41.32
N ASN A 911 -26.19 -4.91 41.05
CA ASN A 911 -26.97 -4.13 40.10
C ASN A 911 -26.21 -3.97 38.78
N HIS A 912 -26.95 -4.06 37.67
CA HIS A 912 -26.42 -3.98 36.31
C HIS A 912 -27.30 -3.05 35.49
N PHE A 913 -26.70 -2.18 34.68
CA PHE A 913 -27.43 -1.30 33.78
C PHE A 913 -26.91 -1.40 32.35
N THR A 914 -27.77 -1.75 31.41
CA THR A 914 -27.43 -1.76 29.99
C THR A 914 -27.72 -0.39 29.37
N CYS A 915 -26.66 0.30 28.95
CA CYS A 915 -26.72 1.57 28.24
C CYS A 915 -26.94 1.34 26.74
N PHE A 916 -27.94 2.00 26.16
CA PHE A 916 -28.07 2.05 24.70
C PHE A 916 -26.97 2.94 24.10
N ILE A 917 -26.24 2.37 23.14
CA ILE A 917 -25.20 3.06 22.37
C ILE A 917 -25.55 2.88 20.89
N GLU A 918 -26.05 3.94 20.25
CA GLU A 918 -26.51 3.84 18.86
C GLU A 918 -25.36 3.44 17.94
N ASN A 919 -25.51 2.30 17.28
CA ASN A 919 -24.48 1.68 16.47
C ASN A 919 -23.11 1.56 17.18
N GLY A 920 -23.06 1.47 18.51
CA GLY A 920 -21.82 1.35 19.28
C GLY A 920 -20.79 2.46 19.11
N ARG A 921 -21.16 3.64 18.60
CA ARG A 921 -20.25 4.80 18.54
C ARG A 921 -20.26 5.51 19.89
N VAL A 922 -19.11 5.50 20.57
CA VAL A 922 -18.90 6.23 21.83
C VAL A 922 -18.13 7.51 21.50
N GLU A 923 -18.84 8.63 21.56
CA GLU A 923 -18.34 9.98 21.31
C GLU A 923 -19.13 10.98 22.17
N ASP A 924 -18.65 12.22 22.23
CA ASP A 924 -19.43 13.33 22.76
C ASP A 924 -20.01 14.12 21.58
N THR A 925 -21.32 14.35 21.60
CA THR A 925 -22.02 15.27 20.68
C THR A 925 -22.48 16.51 21.43
N SER A 926 -23.00 17.51 20.71
CA SER A 926 -23.57 18.72 21.34
C SER A 926 -24.69 18.42 22.33
N ASP A 927 -25.48 17.38 22.07
CA ASP A 927 -26.68 17.05 22.84
C ASP A 927 -26.46 15.91 23.85
N PHE A 928 -25.42 15.10 23.65
CA PHE A 928 -25.14 13.90 24.43
C PHE A 928 -23.64 13.71 24.69
N LEU A 929 -23.23 14.04 25.92
CA LEU A 929 -21.86 13.86 26.42
C LEU A 929 -21.62 12.43 26.92
N MET A 930 -21.90 11.44 26.06
CA MET A 930 -21.88 10.01 26.40
C MET A 930 -20.47 9.55 26.79
N ARG A 931 -19.47 9.87 25.98
CA ARG A 931 -18.08 9.45 26.20
C ARG A 931 -17.56 10.03 27.52
N THR A 932 -17.79 11.31 27.77
CA THR A 932 -17.45 11.95 29.04
C THR A 932 -18.18 11.28 30.20
N GLY A 933 -19.47 11.00 30.09
CA GLY A 933 -20.23 10.34 31.15
C GLY A 933 -19.71 8.94 31.50
N LEU A 934 -19.42 8.11 30.49
CA LEU A 934 -18.85 6.78 30.69
C LEU A 934 -17.46 6.84 31.33
N ARG A 935 -16.63 7.83 30.95
CA ARG A 935 -15.36 8.12 31.61
C ARG A 935 -15.54 8.51 33.08
N GLU A 936 -16.49 9.38 33.41
CA GLU A 936 -16.74 9.76 34.82
C GLU A 936 -17.24 8.58 35.66
N ILE A 937 -18.06 7.70 35.08
CA ILE A 937 -18.45 6.44 35.75
C ILE A 937 -17.22 5.56 35.99
N ALA A 938 -16.35 5.41 34.98
CA ALA A 938 -15.14 4.61 35.11
C ALA A 938 -14.18 5.15 36.19
N LYS A 939 -14.12 6.47 36.40
CA LYS A 939 -13.31 7.09 37.47
C LYS A 939 -13.75 6.72 38.89
N LEU A 940 -15.00 6.27 39.08
CA LEU A 940 -15.45 5.75 40.38
C LEU A 940 -14.72 4.45 40.77
N ASN A 941 -14.14 3.76 39.77
CA ASN A 941 -13.46 2.48 39.94
C ASN A 941 -14.34 1.43 40.67
N LYS A 942 -15.62 1.38 40.31
CA LYS A 942 -16.62 0.43 40.81
C LYS A 942 -17.13 -0.44 39.67
N GLY A 943 -17.42 -1.71 39.97
CA GLY A 943 -17.97 -2.66 39.00
C GLY A 943 -17.07 -2.89 37.79
N GLU A 944 -17.69 -3.11 36.63
CA GLU A 944 -17.03 -3.34 35.34
C GLU A 944 -17.90 -2.91 34.15
N PHE A 945 -17.31 -2.86 32.96
CA PHE A 945 -17.99 -2.59 31.70
C PHE A 945 -18.07 -3.88 30.88
N ARG A 946 -19.25 -4.22 30.36
CA ARG A 946 -19.44 -5.38 29.47
C ARG A 946 -19.96 -4.95 28.11
N LEU A 947 -19.19 -5.19 27.06
CA LEU A 947 -19.56 -4.91 25.68
C LEU A 947 -20.49 -6.01 25.16
N THR A 948 -21.58 -5.63 24.50
CA THR A 948 -22.59 -6.58 24.01
C THR A 948 -22.41 -6.96 22.54
N GLY A 949 -22.99 -8.11 22.14
CA GLY A 949 -23.03 -8.54 20.75
C GLY A 949 -23.83 -7.61 19.83
N ASN A 950 -24.66 -6.75 20.43
CA ASN A 950 -25.49 -5.74 19.77
C ASN A 950 -24.88 -4.33 19.80
N GLN A 951 -23.58 -4.22 20.16
CA GLN A 951 -22.81 -2.97 20.15
C GLN A 951 -23.16 -1.99 21.28
N HIS A 952 -23.71 -2.48 22.39
CA HIS A 952 -24.01 -1.68 23.57
C HIS A 952 -23.02 -1.96 24.70
N VAL A 953 -23.21 -1.30 25.85
CA VAL A 953 -22.37 -1.49 27.03
C VAL A 953 -23.21 -1.63 28.29
N ILE A 954 -22.83 -2.57 29.15
CA ILE A 954 -23.45 -2.78 30.46
C ILE A 954 -22.49 -2.27 31.54
N ILE A 955 -22.98 -1.40 32.42
CA ILE A 955 -22.33 -1.06 33.70
C ILE A 955 -22.74 -2.13 34.70
N SER A 956 -21.83 -3.03 35.02
CA SER A 956 -22.12 -4.29 35.71
C SER A 956 -21.45 -4.37 37.07
N ASN A 957 -21.94 -5.25 37.95
CA ASN A 957 -21.41 -5.53 39.28
C ASN A 957 -21.42 -4.31 40.24
N ILE A 958 -22.46 -3.46 40.16
CA ILE A 958 -22.62 -2.31 41.04
C ILE A 958 -23.30 -2.73 42.36
N LYS A 959 -22.61 -2.51 43.48
CA LYS A 959 -23.17 -2.77 44.80
C LYS A 959 -24.25 -1.75 45.15
N ASP A 960 -25.18 -2.15 46.02
CA ASP A 960 -26.25 -1.26 46.51
C ASP A 960 -25.71 0.04 47.14
N GLU A 961 -24.56 -0.02 47.83
CA GLU A 961 -23.90 1.15 48.44
C GLU A 961 -23.41 2.19 47.42
N ASP A 962 -23.01 1.74 46.22
CA ASP A 962 -22.46 2.58 45.15
C ASP A 962 -23.56 3.06 44.18
N LEU A 963 -24.74 2.41 44.20
CA LEU A 963 -25.84 2.64 43.26
C LEU A 963 -26.32 4.10 43.21
N PRO A 964 -26.49 4.84 44.33
CA PRO A 964 -26.93 6.23 44.28
C PRO A 964 -25.95 7.13 43.51
N GLN A 965 -24.64 6.92 43.69
CA GLN A 965 -23.61 7.70 43.02
C GLN A 965 -23.56 7.41 41.52
N VAL A 966 -23.66 6.14 41.13
CA VAL A 966 -23.72 5.74 39.72
C VAL A 966 -24.96 6.32 39.04
N LYS A 967 -26.14 6.21 39.66
CA LYS A 967 -27.39 6.80 39.14
C LYS A 967 -27.29 8.32 38.96
N ALA A 968 -26.65 9.02 39.90
CA ALA A 968 -26.47 10.47 39.79
C ALA A 968 -25.59 10.86 38.58
N LEU A 969 -24.49 10.14 38.33
CA LEU A 969 -23.67 10.36 37.13
C LEU A 969 -24.43 10.02 35.86
N MET A 970 -25.12 8.89 35.84
CA MET A 970 -25.89 8.47 34.67
C MET A 970 -26.97 9.50 34.31
N ALA A 971 -27.73 9.99 35.29
CA ALA A 971 -28.72 11.04 35.09
C ALA A 971 -28.08 12.36 34.61
N LYS A 972 -26.95 12.77 35.21
CA LYS A 972 -26.20 13.98 34.80
C LYS A 972 -25.79 13.94 33.33
N TYR A 973 -25.35 12.79 32.85
CA TYR A 973 -24.87 12.61 31.47
C TYR A 973 -25.90 11.99 30.53
N LYS A 974 -27.17 11.82 30.97
CA LYS A 974 -28.27 11.19 30.22
C LYS A 974 -28.02 9.75 29.76
N LEU A 975 -27.15 9.01 30.47
CA LEU A 975 -26.82 7.61 30.18
C LEU A 975 -27.89 6.64 30.66
N ASP A 976 -28.80 7.08 31.52
CA ASP A 976 -29.94 6.30 32.04
C ASP A 976 -31.19 6.34 31.13
N ASN A 977 -31.09 6.99 29.96
CA ASN A 977 -32.20 7.05 29.01
C ASN A 977 -32.49 5.66 28.41
N THR A 978 -33.72 5.19 28.58
CA THR A 978 -34.24 3.93 28.01
C THR A 978 -35.49 4.17 27.15
N SER A 979 -35.87 5.43 26.93
CA SER A 979 -37.08 5.83 26.20
C SER A 979 -36.86 5.81 24.69
N PHE A 980 -36.53 4.64 24.15
CA PHE A 980 -36.36 4.41 22.72
C PHE A 980 -37.44 3.45 22.19
N SER A 981 -37.71 3.49 20.88
CA SER A 981 -38.61 2.55 20.22
C SER A 981 -38.03 1.12 20.25
N GLY A 982 -38.92 0.12 20.20
CA GLY A 982 -38.49 -1.28 20.12
C GLY A 982 -37.65 -1.56 18.86
N LEU A 983 -37.94 -0.87 17.75
CA LEU A 983 -37.16 -0.92 16.52
C LEU A 983 -35.72 -0.41 16.74
N ARG A 984 -35.55 0.78 17.33
CA ARG A 984 -34.22 1.39 17.51
C ARG A 984 -33.33 0.55 18.43
N LEU A 985 -33.90 0.04 19.53
CA LEU A 985 -33.22 -0.84 20.48
C LEU A 985 -32.79 -2.18 19.88
N SER A 986 -33.48 -2.65 18.84
CA SER A 986 -33.19 -3.92 18.15
C SER A 986 -32.43 -3.74 16.84
N SER A 987 -31.94 -2.52 16.57
CA SER A 987 -31.28 -2.17 15.33
C SER A 987 -29.76 -2.07 15.45
N SER A 988 -29.05 -2.45 14.39
CA SER A 988 -27.59 -2.26 14.33
C SER A 988 -27.05 -2.06 12.92
N ALA A 989 -25.98 -1.27 12.83
CA ALA A 989 -25.24 -1.01 11.60
C ALA A 989 -23.75 -1.40 11.71
N CYS A 990 -23.13 -1.60 10.55
CA CYS A 990 -21.67 -1.66 10.46
C CYS A 990 -21.09 -0.27 10.19
N VAL A 991 -19.79 -0.09 10.43
CA VAL A 991 -19.11 1.20 10.21
C VAL A 991 -19.35 1.75 8.80
N ALA A 992 -19.10 0.95 7.76
CA ALA A 992 -19.13 1.39 6.36
C ALA A 992 -18.25 2.64 6.14
N PHE A 993 -18.76 3.67 5.47
CA PHE A 993 -18.03 4.92 5.27
C PHE A 993 -17.79 5.66 6.60
N PRO A 994 -16.74 6.50 6.69
CA PRO A 994 -15.75 6.79 5.64
C PRO A 994 -14.56 5.82 5.61
N THR A 995 -14.36 5.01 6.64
CA THR A 995 -13.09 4.28 6.83
C THR A 995 -13.07 2.86 6.25
N CYS A 996 -14.23 2.23 5.99
CA CYS A 996 -14.25 0.90 5.40
C CYS A 996 -13.93 0.96 3.91
N GLY A 997 -12.77 0.42 3.50
CA GLY A 997 -12.39 0.29 2.10
C GLY A 997 -13.29 -0.63 1.25
N LEU A 998 -14.24 -1.35 1.85
CA LEU A 998 -15.16 -2.26 1.17
C LEU A 998 -16.61 -1.74 1.11
N ALA A 999 -16.90 -0.56 1.68
CA ALA A 999 -18.26 -0.03 1.70
C ALA A 999 -18.74 0.39 0.30
N MET A 1000 -19.96 -0.02 -0.05
CA MET A 1000 -20.66 0.36 -1.28
C MET A 1000 -21.73 1.43 -0.99
N ALA A 1001 -22.37 1.36 0.18
CA ALA A 1001 -23.35 2.34 0.67
C ALA A 1001 -23.05 2.73 2.13
N GLU A 1002 -23.72 3.78 2.60
CA GLU A 1002 -23.72 4.16 4.01
C GLU A 1002 -24.30 3.06 4.91
N SER A 1003 -23.99 3.12 6.20
CA SER A 1003 -24.58 2.21 7.18
C SER A 1003 -24.70 2.87 8.54
N GLU A 1004 -23.62 2.98 9.31
CA GLU A 1004 -23.63 3.59 10.65
C GLU A 1004 -24.19 5.02 10.67
N ARG A 1005 -23.80 5.85 9.69
CA ARG A 1005 -24.25 7.24 9.56
C ARG A 1005 -25.70 7.39 9.10
N TYR A 1006 -26.21 6.38 8.38
CA TYR A 1006 -27.52 6.46 7.72
C TYR A 1006 -28.63 5.79 8.52
N LEU A 1007 -28.34 4.65 9.19
CA LEU A 1007 -29.35 3.89 9.92
C LEU A 1007 -30.14 4.73 10.94
N PRO A 1008 -29.54 5.64 11.75
CA PRO A 1008 -30.30 6.49 12.67
C PRO A 1008 -31.33 7.37 11.96
N ILE A 1009 -30.99 7.91 10.78
CA ILE A 1009 -31.86 8.77 9.97
C ILE A 1009 -33.04 7.95 9.46
N LEU A 1010 -32.76 6.76 8.92
CA LEU A 1010 -33.80 5.85 8.42
C LEU A 1010 -34.75 5.42 9.55
N ILE A 1011 -34.22 5.00 10.69
CA ILE A 1011 -35.02 4.57 11.85
C ILE A 1011 -35.96 5.69 12.30
N THR A 1012 -35.45 6.91 12.43
CA THR A 1012 -36.26 8.08 12.83
C THR A 1012 -37.48 8.26 11.92
N LYS A 1013 -37.30 8.08 10.60
CA LYS A 1013 -38.40 8.17 9.65
C LYS A 1013 -39.39 7.01 9.81
N VAL A 1014 -38.90 5.78 10.00
CA VAL A 1014 -39.73 4.57 10.15
C VAL A 1014 -40.50 4.55 11.48
N GLU A 1015 -39.95 5.15 12.55
CA GLU A 1015 -40.60 5.26 13.86
C GLU A 1015 -41.96 5.97 13.79
N SER A 1016 -42.10 6.99 12.94
CA SER A 1016 -43.39 7.67 12.72
C SER A 1016 -44.48 6.70 12.26
N TYR A 1017 -44.15 5.78 11.36
CA TYR A 1017 -45.10 4.76 10.87
C TYR A 1017 -45.40 3.71 11.93
N LEU A 1018 -44.44 3.38 12.81
CA LEU A 1018 -44.70 2.48 13.94
C LEU A 1018 -45.67 3.11 14.94
N GLU A 1019 -45.50 4.40 15.25
CA GLU A 1019 -46.39 5.14 16.13
C GLU A 1019 -47.82 5.22 15.57
N GLU A 1020 -47.97 5.56 14.28
CA GLU A 1020 -49.27 5.60 13.58
C GLU A 1020 -50.03 4.27 13.65
N ASN A 1021 -49.32 3.14 13.75
CA ASN A 1021 -49.89 1.79 13.78
C ASN A 1021 -49.87 1.13 15.19
N GLY A 1022 -49.51 1.88 16.25
CA GLY A 1022 -49.48 1.34 17.62
C GLY A 1022 -48.38 0.31 17.89
N LEU A 1023 -47.30 0.33 17.09
CA LEU A 1023 -46.18 -0.61 17.13
C LEU A 1023 -44.89 -0.02 17.73
N SER A 1024 -44.95 1.15 18.38
CA SER A 1024 -43.75 1.87 18.87
C SER A 1024 -42.89 1.06 19.86
N ARG A 1025 -43.50 0.14 20.62
CA ARG A 1025 -42.83 -0.78 21.55
C ARG A 1025 -42.50 -2.14 20.95
N GLU A 1026 -42.94 -2.42 19.73
CA GLU A 1026 -42.67 -3.69 19.07
C GLU A 1026 -41.20 -3.80 18.69
N SER A 1027 -40.60 -4.95 18.97
CA SER A 1027 -39.21 -5.23 18.62
C SER A 1027 -39.18 -5.89 17.24
N ILE A 1028 -38.71 -5.15 16.24
CA ILE A 1028 -38.49 -5.66 14.89
C ILE A 1028 -36.99 -5.57 14.62
N VAL A 1029 -36.31 -6.71 14.56
CA VAL A 1029 -34.85 -6.75 14.39
C VAL A 1029 -34.50 -6.23 13.00
N MET A 1030 -33.94 -5.02 12.95
CA MET A 1030 -33.54 -4.36 11.71
C MET A 1030 -32.02 -4.18 11.64
N ARG A 1031 -31.39 -4.59 10.55
CA ARG A 1031 -29.92 -4.51 10.46
C ARG A 1031 -29.46 -3.94 9.13
N MET A 1032 -28.45 -3.09 9.17
CA MET A 1032 -27.88 -2.45 7.99
C MET A 1032 -26.40 -2.76 7.83
N THR A 1033 -25.97 -3.02 6.60
CA THR A 1033 -24.55 -3.13 6.29
C THR A 1033 -24.24 -2.46 4.96
N GLY A 1034 -23.09 -1.79 4.86
CA GLY A 1034 -22.73 -1.04 3.64
C GLY A 1034 -22.28 -1.91 2.46
N CYS A 1035 -22.13 -3.23 2.63
CA CYS A 1035 -21.70 -4.18 1.58
C CYS A 1035 -22.07 -5.63 1.96
N PRO A 1036 -22.05 -6.62 1.04
CA PRO A 1036 -22.57 -7.97 1.30
C PRO A 1036 -21.71 -8.85 2.24
N ASN A 1037 -20.62 -8.32 2.79
CA ASN A 1037 -19.80 -9.00 3.81
C ASN A 1037 -20.56 -9.31 5.11
N GLY A 1038 -21.65 -8.57 5.39
CA GLY A 1038 -22.56 -8.87 6.51
C GLY A 1038 -21.98 -8.60 7.91
N CYS A 1039 -21.22 -7.52 8.08
CA CYS A 1039 -20.55 -7.19 9.36
C CYS A 1039 -21.52 -6.94 10.53
N ALA A 1040 -22.71 -6.42 10.23
CA ALA A 1040 -23.79 -6.23 11.19
C ALA A 1040 -24.70 -7.46 11.33
N ARG A 1041 -24.37 -8.61 10.71
CA ARG A 1041 -25.21 -9.83 10.67
C ARG A 1041 -26.61 -9.58 10.09
N PRO A 1042 -26.72 -8.92 8.91
CA PRO A 1042 -28.00 -8.52 8.32
C PRO A 1042 -28.88 -9.72 7.96
N TRP A 1043 -28.29 -10.85 7.59
CA TRP A 1043 -29.03 -12.02 7.08
C TRP A 1043 -29.89 -12.73 8.13
N LEU A 1044 -29.67 -12.46 9.41
CA LEU A 1044 -30.45 -13.00 10.52
C LEU A 1044 -31.49 -12.00 11.05
N ALA A 1045 -31.60 -10.82 10.44
CA ALA A 1045 -32.58 -9.82 10.82
C ALA A 1045 -33.93 -10.09 10.17
N GLU A 1046 -35.02 -9.71 10.84
CA GLU A 1046 -36.37 -9.73 10.27
C GLU A 1046 -36.46 -8.79 9.05
N VAL A 1047 -35.80 -7.63 9.15
CA VAL A 1047 -35.62 -6.66 8.06
C VAL A 1047 -34.14 -6.31 7.91
N ALA A 1048 -33.62 -6.34 6.69
CA ALA A 1048 -32.23 -5.91 6.48
C ALA A 1048 -32.02 -5.09 5.22
N PHE A 1049 -31.04 -4.18 5.29
CA PHE A 1049 -30.57 -3.37 4.17
C PHE A 1049 -29.09 -3.63 3.93
N VAL A 1050 -28.75 -4.07 2.73
CA VAL A 1050 -27.39 -4.42 2.33
C VAL A 1050 -26.97 -3.54 1.16
N GLY A 1051 -25.99 -2.67 1.37
CA GLY A 1051 -25.52 -1.70 0.38
C GLY A 1051 -25.09 -2.35 -0.93
N LYS A 1052 -25.62 -1.84 -2.04
CA LYS A 1052 -25.29 -2.24 -3.42
C LYS A 1052 -24.53 -1.15 -4.16
N ALA A 1053 -24.90 0.12 -3.93
CA ALA A 1053 -24.21 1.31 -4.43
C ALA A 1053 -24.49 2.49 -3.49
N TYR A 1054 -23.85 3.64 -3.70
CA TYR A 1054 -24.03 4.80 -2.83
C TYR A 1054 -25.51 5.23 -2.80
N GLY A 1055 -26.13 5.22 -1.62
CA GLY A 1055 -27.55 5.51 -1.44
C GLY A 1055 -28.54 4.43 -1.89
N ALA A 1056 -28.08 3.25 -2.32
CA ALA A 1056 -28.92 2.15 -2.81
C ALA A 1056 -28.65 0.82 -2.08
N TYR A 1057 -29.73 0.11 -1.72
CA TYR A 1057 -29.69 -1.08 -0.88
C TYR A 1057 -30.50 -2.22 -1.45
N ASN A 1058 -30.04 -3.46 -1.26
CA ASN A 1058 -30.90 -4.63 -1.33
C ASN A 1058 -31.64 -4.77 0.00
N MET A 1059 -32.96 -4.96 -0.06
CA MET A 1059 -33.83 -5.20 1.09
C MET A 1059 -34.14 -6.69 1.22
N TYR A 1060 -33.97 -7.22 2.43
CA TYR A 1060 -34.22 -8.61 2.77
C TYR A 1060 -35.24 -8.71 3.91
N LEU A 1061 -36.12 -9.70 3.82
CA LEU A 1061 -37.23 -9.91 4.76
C LEU A 1061 -37.33 -11.38 5.20
N GLY A 1062 -38.00 -11.62 6.33
CA GLY A 1062 -38.41 -12.97 6.76
C GLY A 1062 -37.41 -13.72 7.66
N GLY A 1063 -36.35 -13.05 8.13
CA GLY A 1063 -35.45 -13.62 9.13
C GLY A 1063 -36.18 -13.89 10.45
N GLY A 1064 -35.69 -14.84 11.24
CA GLY A 1064 -36.31 -15.19 12.52
C GLY A 1064 -35.90 -14.23 13.64
N TYR A 1065 -36.85 -13.85 14.52
CA TYR A 1065 -36.59 -12.90 15.62
C TYR A 1065 -35.42 -13.32 16.53
N HIS A 1066 -35.26 -14.62 16.79
CA HIS A 1066 -34.18 -15.15 17.63
C HIS A 1066 -32.87 -15.35 16.86
N GLY A 1067 -32.79 -14.97 15.58
CA GLY A 1067 -31.62 -15.19 14.71
C GLY A 1067 -31.47 -16.65 14.24
N GLN A 1068 -32.53 -17.45 14.33
CA GLN A 1068 -32.54 -18.88 13.98
C GLN A 1068 -32.82 -19.17 12.51
N ARG A 1069 -33.28 -18.17 11.75
CA ARG A 1069 -33.66 -18.30 10.34
C ARG A 1069 -33.09 -17.15 9.52
N LEU A 1070 -32.58 -17.46 8.32
CA LEU A 1070 -32.09 -16.47 7.38
C LEU A 1070 -33.27 -15.73 6.72
N ASN A 1071 -33.11 -14.43 6.47
CA ASN A 1071 -34.01 -13.69 5.59
C ASN A 1071 -33.76 -14.05 4.11
N LYS A 1072 -34.57 -13.47 3.22
CA LYS A 1072 -34.49 -13.68 1.77
C LYS A 1072 -34.64 -12.35 1.02
N LEU A 1073 -34.05 -12.25 -0.18
CA LEU A 1073 -34.07 -11.04 -0.99
C LEU A 1073 -35.51 -10.69 -1.37
N TYR A 1074 -35.98 -9.53 -0.91
CA TYR A 1074 -37.32 -9.02 -1.22
C TYR A 1074 -37.28 -8.05 -2.39
N ARG A 1075 -36.36 -7.08 -2.39
CA ARG A 1075 -36.15 -6.10 -3.47
C ARG A 1075 -34.67 -5.74 -3.60
N SER A 1076 -34.16 -5.65 -4.82
CA SER A 1076 -32.78 -5.22 -5.08
C SER A 1076 -32.71 -3.73 -5.42
N SER A 1077 -31.60 -3.09 -5.01
CA SER A 1077 -31.19 -1.76 -5.48
C SER A 1077 -32.18 -0.61 -5.21
N ILE A 1078 -32.92 -0.66 -4.11
CA ILE A 1078 -33.92 0.36 -3.76
C ILE A 1078 -33.28 1.56 -3.07
N LYS A 1079 -33.85 2.75 -3.29
CA LYS A 1079 -33.46 4.01 -2.63
C LYS A 1079 -34.35 4.31 -1.41
N GLU A 1080 -33.98 5.32 -0.63
CA GLU A 1080 -34.69 5.70 0.59
C GLU A 1080 -36.21 5.85 0.41
N THR A 1081 -36.66 6.55 -0.63
CA THR A 1081 -38.10 6.78 -0.86
C THR A 1081 -38.85 5.47 -1.03
N GLU A 1082 -38.30 4.53 -1.81
CA GLU A 1082 -38.87 3.20 -2.01
C GLU A 1082 -38.83 2.37 -0.71
N ILE A 1083 -37.75 2.47 0.07
CA ILE A 1083 -37.64 1.82 1.39
C ILE A 1083 -38.79 2.29 2.29
N LEU A 1084 -39.03 3.60 2.39
CA LEU A 1084 -40.06 4.16 3.26
C LEU A 1084 -41.46 3.77 2.81
N ASP A 1085 -41.74 3.81 1.50
CA ASP A 1085 -43.04 3.40 0.95
C ASP A 1085 -43.34 1.92 1.22
N ILE A 1086 -42.36 1.04 1.01
CA ILE A 1086 -42.47 -0.39 1.32
C ILE A 1086 -42.71 -0.59 2.82
N MET A 1087 -41.89 0.02 3.68
CA MET A 1087 -42.00 -0.15 5.13
C MET A 1087 -43.33 0.36 5.67
N LYS A 1088 -43.81 1.52 5.20
CA LYS A 1088 -45.11 2.06 5.56
C LYS A 1088 -46.25 1.08 5.24
N GLY A 1089 -46.22 0.49 4.05
CA GLY A 1089 -47.20 -0.51 3.63
C GLY A 1089 -47.14 -1.79 4.47
N LEU A 1090 -45.93 -2.34 4.68
CA LEU A 1090 -45.72 -3.58 5.42
C LEU A 1090 -46.08 -3.44 6.90
N LEU A 1091 -45.69 -2.36 7.56
CA LEU A 1091 -45.97 -2.14 8.99
C LEU A 1091 -47.47 -1.97 9.26
N LYS A 1092 -48.18 -1.27 8.38
CA LYS A 1092 -49.65 -1.16 8.46
C LYS A 1092 -50.32 -2.52 8.34
N ARG A 1093 -49.89 -3.35 7.39
CA ARG A 1093 -50.43 -4.71 7.23
C ARG A 1093 -50.10 -5.59 8.42
N TYR A 1094 -48.84 -5.58 8.89
CA TYR A 1094 -48.41 -6.34 10.05
C TYR A 1094 -49.24 -6.01 11.30
N ALA A 1095 -49.49 -4.73 11.57
CA ALA A 1095 -50.32 -4.32 12.71
C ALA A 1095 -51.75 -4.90 12.65
N LEU A 1096 -52.33 -5.04 11.45
CA LEU A 1096 -53.70 -5.52 11.24
C LEU A 1096 -53.80 -7.04 11.12
N GLU A 1097 -52.76 -7.69 10.57
CA GLU A 1097 -52.80 -9.09 10.15
C GLU A 1097 -52.06 -10.04 11.09
N ARG A 1098 -51.19 -9.54 11.99
CA ARG A 1098 -50.42 -10.40 12.92
C ARG A 1098 -51.33 -11.17 13.87
N GLN A 1099 -50.93 -12.40 14.20
CA GLN A 1099 -51.63 -13.17 15.21
C GLN A 1099 -51.31 -12.64 16.62
N THR A 1100 -52.34 -12.41 17.43
CA THR A 1100 -52.21 -11.91 18.81
C THR A 1100 -52.81 -12.84 19.86
N ASP A 1101 -53.37 -13.98 19.45
CA ASP A 1101 -54.17 -14.86 20.31
C ASP A 1101 -53.32 -15.86 21.12
N GLY A 1102 -51.99 -15.84 20.97
CA GLY A 1102 -51.04 -16.67 21.71
C GLY A 1102 -50.33 -15.94 22.86
N ASP A 1103 -49.49 -16.66 23.62
CA ASP A 1103 -48.72 -16.11 24.76
C ASP A 1103 -47.79 -14.94 24.39
N GLN A 1104 -47.38 -14.86 23.13
CA GLN A 1104 -46.64 -13.75 22.54
C GLN A 1104 -47.25 -13.40 21.18
N PRO A 1105 -47.40 -12.10 20.85
CA PRO A 1105 -47.76 -11.69 19.50
C PRO A 1105 -46.77 -12.25 18.47
N GLU A 1106 -47.29 -12.60 17.30
CA GLU A 1106 -46.48 -13.05 16.17
C GLU A 1106 -45.45 -11.97 15.79
N ARG A 1107 -44.21 -12.39 15.55
CA ARG A 1107 -43.09 -11.50 15.18
C ARG A 1107 -43.16 -11.13 13.69
N PHE A 1108 -42.60 -9.98 13.34
CA PHE A 1108 -42.68 -9.42 11.98
C PHE A 1108 -42.11 -10.35 10.91
N GLY A 1109 -40.99 -11.01 11.19
CA GLY A 1109 -40.34 -11.95 10.29
C GLY A 1109 -41.18 -13.21 10.04
N ASP A 1110 -41.83 -13.74 11.08
CA ASP A 1110 -42.73 -14.89 10.95
C ASP A 1110 -44.02 -14.52 10.21
N TRP A 1111 -44.58 -13.34 10.53
CA TRP A 1111 -45.71 -12.78 9.80
C TRP A 1111 -45.40 -12.62 8.30
N CYS A 1112 -44.21 -12.15 7.92
CA CYS A 1112 -43.81 -12.04 6.52
C CYS A 1112 -43.88 -13.38 5.77
N ILE A 1113 -43.52 -14.49 6.42
CA ILE A 1113 -43.64 -15.83 5.84
C ILE A 1113 -45.12 -16.24 5.74
N ARG A 1114 -45.86 -16.15 6.86
CA ARG A 1114 -47.27 -16.59 6.92
C ARG A 1114 -48.18 -15.79 5.98
N ALA A 1115 -47.97 -14.48 5.88
CA ALA A 1115 -48.74 -13.59 5.03
C ALA A 1115 -48.33 -13.66 3.54
N GLY A 1116 -47.38 -14.54 3.18
CA GLY A 1116 -46.94 -14.74 1.81
C GLY A 1116 -46.16 -13.55 1.22
N ILE A 1117 -45.55 -12.71 2.08
CA ILE A 1117 -44.73 -11.57 1.63
C ILE A 1117 -43.42 -12.05 1.02
N ILE A 1118 -42.84 -13.10 1.61
CA ILE A 1118 -41.57 -13.68 1.18
C ILE A 1118 -41.55 -15.18 1.52
N LYS A 1119 -40.88 -15.99 0.69
CA LYS A 1119 -40.68 -17.42 0.97
C LYS A 1119 -39.65 -17.62 2.08
N GLU A 1120 -39.86 -18.67 2.86
CA GLU A 1120 -38.91 -19.08 3.89
C GLU A 1120 -37.56 -19.51 3.28
N THR A 1121 -36.47 -19.17 3.95
CA THR A 1121 -35.15 -19.77 3.70
C THR A 1121 -34.99 -20.98 4.62
N THR A 1122 -35.09 -22.18 4.07
CA THR A 1122 -35.00 -23.44 4.83
C THR A 1122 -33.57 -23.82 5.18
N GLU A 1123 -32.62 -23.54 4.30
CA GLU A 1123 -31.19 -23.74 4.51
C GLU A 1123 -30.36 -22.69 3.77
N GLY A 1124 -29.08 -22.56 4.15
CA GLY A 1124 -28.18 -21.58 3.53
C GLY A 1124 -28.01 -21.76 2.02
N LYS A 1125 -27.95 -23.00 1.51
CA LYS A 1125 -27.79 -23.28 0.07
C LYS A 1125 -29.00 -22.82 -0.75
N ASN A 1126 -30.19 -22.85 -0.14
CA ASN A 1126 -31.45 -22.44 -0.76
C ASN A 1126 -31.73 -20.93 -0.57
N PHE A 1127 -30.75 -20.15 -0.10
CA PHE A 1127 -30.92 -18.71 0.17
C PHE A 1127 -31.31 -17.92 -1.08
N HIS A 1128 -30.79 -18.31 -2.25
CA HIS A 1128 -31.03 -17.65 -3.52
C HIS A 1128 -32.22 -18.21 -4.30
N GLU A 1129 -32.93 -19.19 -3.76
CA GLU A 1129 -34.06 -19.84 -4.43
C GLU A 1129 -35.39 -19.18 -4.06
N GLY A 1130 -36.29 -18.98 -5.04
CA GLY A 1130 -37.62 -18.46 -4.77
C GLY A 1130 -37.58 -17.03 -4.24
N VAL A 1131 -36.63 -16.25 -4.74
CA VAL A 1131 -36.55 -14.80 -4.53
C VAL A 1131 -37.51 -14.11 -5.48
N ALA A 1132 -37.91 -12.87 -5.17
CA ALA A 1132 -38.84 -12.10 -6.01
C ALA A 1132 -38.36 -11.94 -7.48
N GLU A 1133 -37.05 -12.04 -7.70
CA GLU A 1133 -36.40 -11.92 -9.01
C GLU A 1133 -36.55 -13.18 -9.88
N ASP A 1134 -36.92 -14.33 -9.31
CA ASP A 1134 -37.18 -15.57 -10.07
C ASP A 1134 -38.62 -15.61 -10.64
N GLU A 1135 -39.51 -14.73 -10.18
CA GLU A 1135 -40.93 -14.67 -10.59
C GLU A 1135 -41.22 -13.61 -11.69
N GLU A 1136 -40.19 -12.88 -12.16
CA GLU A 1136 -40.18 -12.01 -13.36
C GLU A 1136 -39.47 -12.70 -14.55
#